data_AF-A0AAW5V7J4-F1
#
_entry.id   AF-A0AAW5V7J4-F1
#
_cell.length_a   1.000
_cell.length_b   1.000
_cell.length_c   1.000
_cell.angle_alpha   90.00
_cell.angle_beta   90.00
_cell.angle_gamma   90.00
#
_symmetry.space_group_name_H-M   'P 1'
#
loop_
_entity.id
_entity.type
_entity.pdbx_description
1 polymer ?
#
loop_
_entity_poly.entity_id
_entity_poly.type
_entity_poly.pdbx_seq_one_letter_code
_entity_poly.pdbx_strand_id
1 'polypeptide(L)'
;MNLKPNWKVIGLCLVISTAIFAEDFDPSSVRSPGCKPGTFSCGYIPSSKEIQDSIPLKRDFNSFDELPKSVDLSSQMPPVGNQGRQNSCVAWATGYAIKSYLLKNKGQVSEYDPPFAGGKGNFVFSPAFIYNQQNGGEDKGLYYYKTMEFLKTSGVAPWSSMPYSDKDYLTQPSQSSKKEALKYKIKSFSRLNFKNPDEIKRVLVSKNVVMVGMIIDDAFYKLKGSNIYDENGGQSYGGHAMTIVGYDDNKKSKSGKKGAFKLQNSWGTNWGDKGFGWVSYSMLAKVGQETYAIIDEPKPQNTPNLTTIPTKVPLLPPNEIRVSKGEFDSKIILTWKKQDLAVAYLIQRKDESEFYDLAYSDIPSFTDISVSPNSKYVYKIVSISAEEVSDSSLEVEGFTAAESNVVGSLGQVVGLNGVVYVSGTMPNVELSWSELDGANSYTIARADSELKWKNIGTSKTSNFIDSSPKVGESNYYRVSAILPSKQSSDWSDSVIVDVADQNLLPNQVSHLTATNGEFANKIVLNWNAAPGAKIYYLYRFDERAEPSGQFEITGTSFTDTDLTIQNGKPYLYTIISANDLGYAEPSEVAFGKTDPVLTKRAGGVSLPPPKKLTSGIFGKDKLISLKWDLVKDSFEYYIYRKQLNGNGKTGKFEFVSSVEGNKNSYSETFPGKSGDLFLYSVRSKSEFGSESKDSNFVSVFWNEPKVNVKKRAFSLEELPASFVGTWTSMYWNPKMGPQTVGIEIAGNGQDFIAKFTLGDKDIRQFKGTWIPGSQTLRANGFLFELSKSLEGNSLAQFQSLKEIENGVELSFSKEK
;
A
#
# COMPACT_ATOMS: atom_id res chain seq x y z
N MET A 1 88.31 34.01 11.42
CA MET A 1 87.68 32.67 11.40
C MET A 1 86.46 32.72 12.31
N ASN A 2 85.28 32.44 11.74
CA ASN A 2 83.99 32.17 12.40
C ASN A 2 83.54 33.13 13.52
N LEU A 3 82.71 34.10 13.13
CA LEU A 3 81.96 34.98 14.01
C LEU A 3 80.84 34.20 14.73
N LYS A 4 80.77 34.39 16.05
CA LYS A 4 79.65 34.05 16.95
C LYS A 4 78.51 35.12 16.82
N PRO A 5 77.52 35.19 17.74
CA PRO A 5 76.24 34.48 17.76
C PRO A 5 75.03 35.47 17.89
N ASN A 6 73.81 34.95 18.03
CA ASN A 6 72.66 35.43 18.87
C ASN A 6 71.26 35.44 18.22
N TRP A 7 70.35 34.87 19.03
CA TRP A 7 68.92 35.10 19.26
C TRP A 7 67.91 35.52 18.16
N LYS A 8 66.87 34.66 18.09
CA LYS A 8 65.43 34.87 17.83
C LYS A 8 64.97 36.26 17.32
N VAL A 9 64.41 36.28 16.10
CA VAL A 9 63.16 36.98 15.75
C VAL A 9 62.40 36.18 14.66
N ILE A 10 61.08 36.21 14.82
CA ILE A 10 59.93 35.77 14.01
C ILE A 10 60.15 35.79 12.48
N GLY A 11 59.78 34.69 11.82
CA GLY A 11 59.70 34.56 10.36
C GLY A 11 58.47 33.76 9.95
N LEU A 12 57.53 34.47 9.32
CA LEU A 12 56.27 34.03 8.73
C LEU A 12 56.50 32.91 7.70
N CYS A 13 56.03 31.68 7.95
CA CYS A 13 55.88 30.67 6.90
C CYS A 13 54.42 30.64 6.42
N LEU A 14 54.19 31.29 5.29
CA LEU A 14 53.03 31.05 4.42
C LEU A 14 52.99 29.54 4.10
N VAL A 15 52.09 28.81 4.74
CA VAL A 15 51.60 27.55 4.17
C VAL A 15 50.45 27.95 3.27
N ILE A 16 50.71 28.02 1.96
CA ILE A 16 49.66 28.02 0.95
C ILE A 16 48.93 26.69 1.12
N SER A 17 47.86 26.68 1.91
CA SER A 17 46.86 25.64 1.80
C SER A 17 46.24 25.83 0.43
N THR A 18 46.69 25.05 -0.55
CA THR A 18 45.89 24.81 -1.74
C THR A 18 44.58 24.23 -1.23
N ALA A 19 43.57 25.11 -1.12
CA ALA A 19 42.20 24.66 -1.06
C ALA A 19 42.03 23.76 -2.28
N ILE A 20 41.94 22.46 -2.07
CA ILE A 20 41.50 21.52 -3.08
C ILE A 20 40.05 21.94 -3.34
N PHE A 21 39.85 22.82 -4.32
CA PHE A 21 38.54 23.09 -4.85
C PHE A 21 38.04 21.74 -5.34
N ALA A 22 36.98 21.22 -4.71
CA ALA A 22 36.28 20.07 -5.22
C ALA A 22 35.88 20.40 -6.67
N GLU A 23 36.40 19.65 -7.63
CA GLU A 23 36.06 19.85 -9.04
C GLU A 23 34.54 19.78 -9.19
N ASP A 24 33.99 20.76 -9.88
CA ASP A 24 32.57 20.79 -10.19
C ASP A 24 32.21 19.58 -11.04
N PHE A 25 31.16 18.85 -10.64
CA PHE A 25 30.65 17.74 -11.43
C PHE A 25 30.25 18.18 -12.84
N ASP A 26 30.80 17.50 -13.85
CA ASP A 26 30.47 17.68 -15.26
C ASP A 26 29.40 16.66 -15.70
N PRO A 27 28.18 17.09 -16.08
CA PRO A 27 27.14 16.23 -16.65
C PRO A 27 27.60 15.38 -17.86
N SER A 28 28.58 15.86 -18.64
CA SER A 28 29.11 15.14 -19.80
C SER A 28 29.92 13.88 -19.43
N SER A 29 30.32 13.77 -18.16
CA SER A 29 31.07 12.61 -17.65
C SER A 29 30.20 11.36 -17.52
N VAL A 30 28.88 11.54 -17.37
CA VAL A 30 27.92 10.44 -17.15
C VAL A 30 26.86 10.31 -18.25
N ARG A 31 26.90 11.20 -19.24
CA ARG A 31 25.95 11.23 -20.34
C ARG A 31 26.52 10.52 -21.56
N SER A 32 25.79 9.53 -22.05
CA SER A 32 26.09 8.87 -23.34
C SER A 32 26.03 9.90 -24.48
N PRO A 33 27.03 9.97 -25.38
CA PRO A 33 27.03 10.92 -26.51
C PRO A 33 25.82 10.79 -27.44
N GLY A 34 25.26 9.58 -27.55
CA GLY A 34 24.08 9.30 -28.37
C GLY A 34 22.76 9.72 -27.70
N CYS A 35 22.79 10.17 -26.44
CA CYS A 35 21.56 10.46 -25.73
C CYS A 35 20.95 11.82 -26.07
N LYS A 36 19.68 11.80 -26.49
CA LYS A 36 18.90 13.01 -26.78
C LYS A 36 18.10 13.46 -25.55
N PRO A 37 18.17 14.75 -25.19
CA PRO A 37 17.36 15.34 -24.12
C PRO A 37 15.87 15.04 -24.31
N GLY A 38 15.16 14.76 -23.20
CA GLY A 38 13.73 14.42 -23.22
C GLY A 38 13.37 13.00 -23.70
N THR A 39 14.35 12.15 -24.06
CA THR A 39 14.10 10.75 -24.41
C THR A 39 14.41 9.81 -23.24
N PHE A 40 13.52 8.85 -22.96
CA PHE A 40 13.73 7.88 -21.87
C PHE A 40 14.69 6.75 -22.24
N SER A 41 15.02 6.60 -23.53
CA SER A 41 15.79 5.47 -24.06
C SER A 41 17.27 5.47 -23.67
N CYS A 42 17.75 6.44 -22.89
CA CYS A 42 19.15 6.54 -22.48
C CYS A 42 19.39 6.28 -20.98
N GLY A 43 18.55 5.50 -20.31
CA GLY A 43 18.79 5.20 -18.91
C GLY A 43 17.64 4.45 -18.27
N TYR A 44 16.82 5.17 -17.50
CA TYR A 44 15.60 4.60 -16.95
C TYR A 44 14.43 4.82 -17.91
N ILE A 45 13.78 3.72 -18.30
CA ILE A 45 12.57 3.75 -19.10
C ILE A 45 11.35 3.52 -18.18
N PRO A 46 10.43 4.49 -18.06
CA PRO A 46 9.20 4.28 -17.31
C PRO A 46 8.31 3.25 -18.00
N SER A 47 7.71 2.38 -17.21
CA SER A 47 6.71 1.41 -17.65
C SER A 47 5.40 2.13 -17.93
N SER A 48 4.55 1.54 -18.78
CA SER A 48 3.20 2.05 -18.97
C SER A 48 2.40 1.97 -17.67
N LYS A 49 1.39 2.84 -17.53
CA LYS A 49 0.49 2.84 -16.37
C LYS A 49 -0.16 1.46 -16.15
N GLU A 50 -0.54 0.77 -17.23
CA GLU A 50 -1.09 -0.58 -17.18
C GLU A 50 -0.11 -1.58 -16.54
N ILE A 51 1.18 -1.55 -16.92
CA ILE A 51 2.20 -2.40 -16.31
C ILE A 51 2.41 -2.02 -14.85
N GLN A 52 2.47 -0.73 -14.54
CA GLN A 52 2.62 -0.31 -13.15
C GLN A 52 1.44 -0.79 -12.29
N ASP A 53 0.19 -0.69 -12.76
CA ASP A 53 -1.00 -1.13 -12.02
C ASP A 53 -1.08 -2.66 -11.89
N SER A 54 -0.42 -3.39 -12.80
CA SER A 54 -0.24 -4.84 -12.73
C SER A 54 0.81 -5.30 -11.70
N ILE A 55 1.64 -4.38 -11.19
CA ILE A 55 2.58 -4.66 -10.10
C ILE A 55 1.91 -4.24 -8.78
N PRO A 56 1.79 -5.13 -7.79
CA PRO A 56 1.10 -4.80 -6.56
C PRO A 56 1.74 -3.63 -5.84
N LEU A 57 0.87 -2.76 -5.37
CA LEU A 57 1.23 -1.68 -4.47
C LEU A 57 1.52 -2.28 -3.09
N LYS A 58 2.63 -1.92 -2.47
CA LYS A 58 2.97 -2.36 -1.12
C LYS A 58 2.03 -1.70 -0.12
N ARG A 59 1.15 -2.50 0.48
CA ARG A 59 0.06 -2.02 1.36
C ARG A 59 0.27 -2.31 2.85
N ASP A 60 1.20 -3.20 3.19
CA ASP A 60 1.32 -3.80 4.53
C ASP A 60 2.26 -3.06 5.51
N PHE A 61 2.23 -1.73 5.54
CA PHE A 61 3.09 -0.99 6.47
C PHE A 61 2.37 -0.42 7.70
N ASN A 62 1.25 -1.02 8.12
CA ASN A 62 0.32 -0.48 9.12
C ASN A 62 0.78 -0.54 10.58
N SER A 63 2.07 -0.77 10.87
CA SER A 63 2.54 -1.04 12.24
C SER A 63 3.21 0.16 12.96
N PHE A 64 3.13 1.38 12.43
CA PHE A 64 3.73 2.55 13.09
C PHE A 64 2.66 3.58 13.41
N ASP A 65 2.34 3.73 14.69
CA ASP A 65 1.44 4.78 15.22
C ASP A 65 1.99 6.19 14.98
N GLU A 66 3.33 6.34 14.90
CA GLU A 66 3.99 7.56 14.41
C GLU A 66 5.34 7.24 13.73
N LEU A 67 5.62 7.81 12.55
CA LEU A 67 6.90 7.67 11.87
C LEU A 67 7.95 8.63 12.49
N PRO A 68 9.22 8.19 12.65
CA PRO A 68 10.28 9.10 13.08
C PRO A 68 10.42 10.27 12.11
N LYS A 69 10.83 11.44 12.60
CA LYS A 69 10.94 12.65 11.75
C LYS A 69 12.08 12.57 10.73
N SER A 70 13.04 11.67 10.91
CA SER A 70 14.11 11.42 9.95
C SER A 70 14.69 10.01 10.08
N VAL A 71 15.15 9.48 8.95
CA VAL A 71 15.94 8.24 8.85
C VAL A 71 17.03 8.48 7.82
N ASP A 72 18.27 8.09 8.11
CA ASP A 72 19.38 8.18 7.15
C ASP A 72 20.17 6.86 7.14
N LEU A 73 20.03 6.10 6.06
CA LEU A 73 20.75 4.84 5.83
C LEU A 73 21.99 5.05 4.96
N SER A 74 22.34 6.28 4.57
CA SER A 74 23.43 6.52 3.60
C SER A 74 24.79 5.97 4.04
N SER A 75 25.06 5.94 5.35
CA SER A 75 26.31 5.40 5.90
C SER A 75 26.40 3.87 5.81
N GLN A 76 25.27 3.20 5.62
CA GLN A 76 25.19 1.75 5.52
C GLN A 76 25.22 1.28 4.05
N MET A 77 25.08 2.18 3.09
CA MET A 77 25.09 1.86 1.67
C MET A 77 26.49 1.52 1.15
N PRO A 78 26.61 0.76 0.04
CA PRO A 78 27.90 0.58 -0.62
C PRO A 78 28.47 1.93 -1.09
N PRO A 79 29.81 2.07 -1.16
CA PRO A 79 30.47 3.30 -1.63
C PRO A 79 29.89 3.79 -2.96
N VAL A 80 29.75 5.09 -3.15
CA VAL A 80 29.17 5.64 -4.38
C VAL A 80 30.08 5.34 -5.57
N GLY A 81 29.53 4.63 -6.55
CA GLY A 81 30.20 4.34 -7.82
C GLY A 81 29.81 5.30 -8.94
N ASN A 82 30.40 5.10 -10.12
CA ASN A 82 30.16 5.92 -11.30
C ASN A 82 29.81 5.03 -12.50
N GLN A 83 28.62 5.23 -13.05
CA GLN A 83 28.15 4.52 -14.25
C GLN A 83 28.88 4.95 -15.52
N GLY A 84 29.57 6.09 -15.50
CA GLY A 84 30.21 6.66 -16.67
C GLY A 84 29.19 6.96 -17.78
N ARG A 85 29.62 6.87 -19.03
CA ARG A 85 28.77 7.27 -20.18
C ARG A 85 27.77 6.20 -20.63
N GLN A 86 27.61 5.12 -19.88
CA GLN A 86 26.69 4.03 -20.21
C GLN A 86 25.30 4.27 -19.61
N ASN A 87 24.26 3.85 -20.34
CA ASN A 87 22.87 4.05 -19.95
C ASN A 87 22.38 3.02 -18.90
N SER A 88 23.24 2.66 -17.94
CA SER A 88 23.09 1.52 -17.01
C SER A 88 22.57 1.87 -15.62
N CYS A 89 22.03 3.08 -15.40
CA CYS A 89 21.60 3.57 -14.08
C CYS A 89 20.63 2.63 -13.35
N VAL A 90 19.74 1.95 -14.07
CA VAL A 90 18.82 0.95 -13.50
C VAL A 90 19.58 -0.22 -12.86
N ALA A 91 20.64 -0.73 -13.53
CA ALA A 91 21.47 -1.81 -13.00
C ALA A 91 22.31 -1.37 -11.79
N TRP A 92 22.76 -0.11 -11.79
CA TRP A 92 23.46 0.49 -10.66
C TRP A 92 22.56 0.66 -9.44
N ALA A 93 21.34 1.17 -9.62
CA ALA A 93 20.37 1.31 -8.53
C ALA A 93 19.94 -0.06 -7.96
N THR A 94 19.57 -1.00 -8.84
CA THR A 94 19.00 -2.30 -8.42
C THR A 94 20.06 -3.27 -7.89
N GLY A 95 21.11 -3.54 -8.67
CA GLY A 95 22.15 -4.51 -8.34
C GLY A 95 23.18 -3.94 -7.38
N TYR A 96 23.92 -2.92 -7.83
CA TYR A 96 25.04 -2.40 -7.05
C TYR A 96 24.59 -1.76 -5.73
N ALA A 97 23.69 -0.78 -5.77
CA ALA A 97 23.27 -0.07 -4.56
C ALA A 97 22.40 -0.94 -3.65
N ILE A 98 21.21 -1.35 -4.12
CA ILE A 98 20.22 -2.00 -3.26
C ILE A 98 20.59 -3.43 -2.92
N LYS A 99 20.91 -4.29 -3.90
CA LYS A 99 21.18 -5.70 -3.60
C LYS A 99 22.44 -5.87 -2.74
N SER A 100 23.49 -5.05 -2.94
CA SER A 100 24.67 -5.10 -2.07
C SER A 100 24.33 -4.61 -0.65
N TYR A 101 23.53 -3.54 -0.52
CA TYR A 101 23.02 -3.09 0.77
C TYR A 101 22.26 -4.18 1.52
N LEU A 102 21.34 -4.87 0.82
CA LEU A 102 20.56 -5.96 1.41
C LEU A 102 21.44 -7.14 1.86
N LEU A 103 22.50 -7.46 1.10
CA LEU A 103 23.47 -8.49 1.47
C LEU A 103 24.18 -8.15 2.80
N LYS A 104 24.64 -6.90 2.97
CA LYS A 104 25.27 -6.43 4.21
C LYS A 104 24.28 -6.33 5.37
N ASN A 105 23.07 -5.81 5.13
CA ASN A 105 22.03 -5.65 6.15
C ASN A 105 21.56 -7.00 6.72
N LYS A 106 21.61 -8.08 5.92
CA LYS A 106 21.38 -9.46 6.38
C LYS A 106 22.52 -10.04 7.23
N GLY A 107 23.66 -9.37 7.30
CA GLY A 107 24.88 -9.85 7.95
C GLY A 107 25.60 -10.95 7.17
N GLN A 108 25.31 -11.13 5.88
CA GLN A 108 25.99 -12.12 5.03
C GLN A 108 27.41 -11.67 4.64
N VAL A 109 27.68 -10.35 4.70
CA VAL A 109 29.00 -9.75 4.52
C VAL A 109 29.22 -8.69 5.60
N SER A 110 30.48 -8.53 6.04
CA SER A 110 30.85 -7.53 7.05
C SER A 110 31.17 -6.17 6.43
N GLU A 111 31.79 -6.16 5.24
CA GLU A 111 32.26 -4.96 4.57
C GLU A 111 32.04 -5.03 3.05
N TYR A 112 31.98 -3.86 2.42
CA TYR A 112 31.95 -3.74 0.95
C TYR A 112 33.38 -3.68 0.40
N ASP A 113 33.61 -4.25 -0.78
CA ASP A 113 34.92 -4.26 -1.43
C ASP A 113 34.87 -3.89 -2.93
N PRO A 114 34.23 -2.76 -3.34
CA PRO A 114 34.15 -2.40 -4.74
C PRO A 114 35.54 -2.16 -5.34
N PRO A 115 35.82 -2.62 -6.59
CA PRO A 115 37.14 -2.47 -7.19
C PRO A 115 37.64 -1.04 -7.33
N PHE A 116 36.74 -0.07 -7.54
CA PHE A 116 37.10 1.34 -7.61
C PHE A 116 37.50 1.96 -6.26
N ALA A 117 37.29 1.24 -5.14
CA ALA A 117 37.81 1.59 -3.82
C ALA A 117 38.97 0.67 -3.38
N GLY A 118 39.58 -0.06 -4.33
CA GLY A 118 40.72 -0.96 -4.07
C GLY A 118 40.34 -2.37 -3.60
N GLY A 119 39.05 -2.73 -3.61
CA GLY A 119 38.58 -4.06 -3.25
C GLY A 119 38.61 -5.07 -4.40
N LYS A 120 38.21 -6.33 -4.13
CA LYS A 120 38.19 -7.40 -5.13
C LYS A 120 36.85 -7.53 -5.85
N GLY A 121 35.79 -6.90 -5.35
CA GLY A 121 34.44 -6.94 -5.89
C GLY A 121 33.64 -8.19 -5.51
N ASN A 122 33.98 -8.86 -4.41
CA ASN A 122 33.31 -10.08 -3.98
C ASN A 122 32.01 -9.83 -3.20
N PHE A 123 31.90 -8.68 -2.55
CA PHE A 123 30.82 -8.30 -1.64
C PHE A 123 30.01 -7.10 -2.15
N VAL A 124 30.12 -6.81 -3.44
CA VAL A 124 29.26 -5.88 -4.19
C VAL A 124 28.84 -6.53 -5.51
N PHE A 125 27.66 -6.19 -5.99
CA PHE A 125 27.10 -6.78 -7.20
C PHE A 125 27.45 -6.01 -8.48
N SER A 126 27.56 -6.74 -9.59
CA SER A 126 27.91 -6.20 -10.90
C SER A 126 26.72 -5.52 -11.59
N PRO A 127 26.79 -4.22 -11.93
CA PRO A 127 25.83 -3.61 -12.85
C PRO A 127 25.89 -4.21 -14.27
N ALA A 128 27.07 -4.62 -14.74
CA ALA A 128 27.25 -5.16 -16.09
C ALA A 128 26.52 -6.50 -16.27
N PHE A 129 26.46 -7.31 -15.21
CA PHE A 129 25.70 -8.56 -15.24
C PHE A 129 24.22 -8.31 -15.55
N ILE A 130 23.62 -7.28 -14.96
CA ILE A 130 22.21 -6.94 -15.20
C ILE A 130 22.04 -6.25 -16.56
N TYR A 131 22.89 -5.25 -16.84
CA TYR A 131 22.73 -4.35 -17.99
C TYR A 131 22.93 -5.06 -19.33
N ASN A 132 24.06 -5.75 -19.49
CA ASN A 132 24.47 -6.32 -20.78
C ASN A 132 23.52 -7.43 -21.23
N GLN A 133 22.81 -8.08 -20.31
CA GLN A 133 21.84 -9.13 -20.63
C GLN A 133 20.47 -8.59 -21.03
N GLN A 134 20.15 -7.32 -20.72
CA GLN A 134 18.81 -6.74 -20.93
C GLN A 134 18.77 -5.59 -21.92
N ASN A 135 19.92 -5.02 -22.28
CA ASN A 135 20.03 -3.88 -23.18
C ASN A 135 19.77 -4.23 -24.66
N GLY A 136 19.58 -5.51 -25.00
CA GLY A 136 19.31 -5.96 -26.36
C GLY A 136 20.44 -5.70 -27.36
N GLY A 137 21.69 -5.61 -26.89
CA GLY A 137 22.87 -5.40 -27.75
C GLY A 137 23.14 -3.93 -28.12
N GLU A 138 22.40 -2.99 -27.55
CA GLU A 138 22.56 -1.54 -27.78
C GLU A 138 22.71 -0.82 -26.45
N ASP A 139 23.46 0.28 -26.41
CA ASP A 139 23.57 1.12 -25.21
C ASP A 139 22.30 1.95 -25.02
N LYS A 140 21.24 1.32 -24.49
CA LYS A 140 19.94 1.95 -24.22
C LYS A 140 19.43 1.61 -22.81
N GLY A 141 18.45 2.38 -22.38
CA GLY A 141 17.86 2.27 -21.06
C GLY A 141 17.13 0.95 -20.78
N LEU A 142 16.89 0.70 -19.49
CA LEU A 142 16.15 -0.47 -18.99
C LEU A 142 14.87 -0.06 -18.26
N TYR A 143 13.95 -1.03 -18.14
CA TYR A 143 12.76 -0.93 -17.29
C TYR A 143 13.04 -1.51 -15.90
N TYR A 144 12.54 -0.88 -14.83
CA TYR A 144 12.66 -1.42 -13.48
C TYR A 144 11.93 -2.75 -13.32
N TYR A 145 10.67 -2.87 -13.79
CA TYR A 145 9.91 -4.12 -13.64
C TYR A 145 10.61 -5.32 -14.30
N LYS A 146 11.12 -5.16 -15.52
CA LYS A 146 11.90 -6.22 -16.19
C LYS A 146 13.16 -6.59 -15.43
N THR A 147 13.85 -5.58 -14.89
CA THR A 147 15.07 -5.79 -14.10
C THR A 147 14.78 -6.52 -12.80
N MET A 148 13.68 -6.20 -12.10
CA MET A 148 13.30 -6.90 -10.88
C MET A 148 12.84 -8.34 -11.17
N GLU A 149 12.08 -8.59 -12.24
CA GLU A 149 11.74 -9.95 -12.68
C GLU A 149 12.99 -10.76 -13.10
N PHE A 150 13.96 -10.09 -13.75
CA PHE A 150 15.26 -10.69 -14.05
C PHE A 150 16.01 -11.07 -12.76
N LEU A 151 16.04 -10.20 -11.75
CA LEU A 151 16.66 -10.50 -10.45
C LEU A 151 15.93 -11.62 -9.70
N LYS A 152 14.61 -11.76 -9.87
CA LYS A 152 13.82 -12.82 -9.26
C LYS A 152 14.13 -14.19 -9.86
N THR A 153 14.34 -14.25 -11.17
CA THR A 153 14.58 -15.50 -11.91
C THR A 153 16.06 -15.88 -12.01
N SER A 154 16.92 -14.90 -12.30
CA SER A 154 18.34 -15.10 -12.63
C SER A 154 19.30 -14.64 -11.53
N GLY A 155 18.85 -13.74 -10.65
CA GLY A 155 19.70 -13.12 -9.63
C GLY A 155 20.77 -12.21 -10.21
N VAL A 156 21.83 -11.96 -9.44
CA VAL A 156 22.94 -11.09 -9.86
C VAL A 156 24.28 -11.60 -9.37
N ALA A 157 25.30 -11.57 -10.25
CA ALA A 157 26.65 -12.01 -9.90
C ALA A 157 27.45 -10.91 -9.19
N PRO A 158 28.38 -11.27 -8.28
CA PRO A 158 29.35 -10.35 -7.73
C PRO A 158 30.17 -9.64 -8.82
N TRP A 159 30.65 -8.44 -8.52
CA TRP A 159 31.49 -7.65 -9.44
C TRP A 159 32.76 -8.40 -9.84
N SER A 160 33.37 -9.19 -8.95
CA SER A 160 34.54 -10.02 -9.25
C SER A 160 34.27 -11.07 -10.34
N SER A 161 33.02 -11.54 -10.45
CA SER A 161 32.59 -12.54 -11.43
C SER A 161 32.31 -11.92 -12.80
N MET A 162 31.88 -10.66 -12.84
CA MET A 162 31.68 -9.90 -14.07
C MET A 162 32.00 -8.42 -13.84
N PRO A 163 33.24 -7.98 -14.09
CA PRO A 163 33.64 -6.59 -13.87
C PRO A 163 32.84 -5.62 -14.74
N TYR A 164 32.53 -4.45 -14.19
CA TYR A 164 31.88 -3.38 -14.94
C TYR A 164 32.89 -2.48 -15.65
N SER A 165 32.57 -2.11 -16.89
CA SER A 165 33.19 -1.00 -17.62
C SER A 165 32.10 -0.21 -18.34
N ASP A 166 32.14 1.11 -18.22
CA ASP A 166 31.21 2.01 -18.94
C ASP A 166 31.44 2.02 -20.46
N LYS A 167 32.52 1.38 -20.93
CA LYS A 167 32.85 1.19 -22.34
C LYS A 167 32.40 -0.18 -22.89
N ASP A 168 31.85 -1.04 -22.04
CA ASP A 168 31.45 -2.39 -22.42
C ASP A 168 30.01 -2.68 -22.00
N TYR A 169 29.11 -2.64 -22.98
CA TYR A 169 27.71 -3.03 -22.84
C TYR A 169 27.38 -4.33 -23.59
N LEU A 170 28.37 -5.00 -24.18
CA LEU A 170 28.14 -6.14 -25.08
C LEU A 170 28.56 -7.47 -24.46
N THR A 171 29.60 -7.48 -23.62
CA THR A 171 30.12 -8.72 -23.02
C THR A 171 29.04 -9.41 -22.20
N GLN A 172 28.77 -10.67 -22.55
CA GLN A 172 27.81 -11.52 -21.84
C GLN A 172 28.48 -12.31 -20.72
N PRO A 173 27.77 -12.64 -19.63
CA PRO A 173 28.35 -13.39 -18.52
C PRO A 173 28.68 -14.83 -18.91
N SER A 174 29.76 -15.33 -18.30
CA SER A 174 30.14 -16.74 -18.36
C SER A 174 29.09 -17.64 -17.71
N GLN A 175 29.12 -18.94 -18.03
CA GLN A 175 28.24 -19.92 -17.38
C GLN A 175 28.46 -20.00 -15.87
N SER A 176 29.70 -19.86 -15.40
CA SER A 176 30.01 -19.81 -13.96
C SER A 176 29.39 -18.58 -13.29
N SER A 177 29.45 -17.41 -13.92
CA SER A 177 28.85 -16.19 -13.39
C SER A 177 27.32 -16.30 -13.31
N LYS A 178 26.68 -16.90 -14.32
CA LYS A 178 25.23 -17.18 -14.30
C LYS A 178 24.87 -18.14 -13.16
N LYS A 179 25.64 -19.21 -12.97
CA LYS A 179 25.43 -20.16 -11.87
C LYS A 179 25.60 -19.52 -10.50
N GLU A 180 26.57 -18.62 -10.37
CA GLU A 180 26.81 -17.89 -9.13
C GLU A 180 25.68 -16.90 -8.82
N ALA A 181 25.15 -16.21 -9.84
CA ALA A 181 24.05 -15.26 -9.70
C ALA A 181 22.77 -15.86 -9.10
N LEU A 182 22.50 -17.15 -9.36
CA LEU A 182 21.34 -17.87 -8.82
C LEU A 182 21.28 -17.91 -7.28
N LYS A 183 22.42 -17.69 -6.61
CA LYS A 183 22.50 -17.59 -5.13
C LYS A 183 21.95 -16.26 -4.60
N TYR A 184 21.83 -15.24 -5.45
CA TYR A 184 21.53 -13.87 -5.08
C TYR A 184 20.27 -13.36 -5.77
N LYS A 185 19.25 -14.21 -5.88
CA LYS A 185 17.92 -13.83 -6.34
C LYS A 185 17.24 -12.90 -5.34
N ILE A 186 16.28 -12.11 -5.82
CA ILE A 186 15.32 -11.43 -4.93
C ILE A 186 14.08 -12.32 -4.77
N LYS A 187 13.37 -12.21 -3.64
CA LYS A 187 12.12 -12.96 -3.42
C LYS A 187 10.99 -12.38 -4.25
N SER A 188 10.76 -11.08 -4.10
CA SER A 188 9.75 -10.33 -4.83
C SER A 188 10.06 -8.83 -4.78
N PHE A 189 9.14 -8.02 -5.30
CA PHE A 189 9.22 -6.58 -5.22
C PHE A 189 7.79 -6.02 -5.18
N SER A 190 7.67 -4.78 -4.71
CA SER A 190 6.38 -4.11 -4.66
C SER A 190 6.50 -2.67 -5.09
N ARG A 191 5.48 -2.19 -5.80
CA ARG A 191 5.34 -0.78 -6.18
C ARG A 191 5.04 0.05 -4.94
N LEU A 192 5.55 1.26 -4.89
CA LEU A 192 5.24 2.26 -3.87
C LEU A 192 4.62 3.47 -4.55
N ASN A 193 3.70 4.15 -3.88
CA ASN A 193 3.14 5.40 -4.36
C ASN A 193 4.10 6.55 -4.02
N PHE A 194 4.91 6.98 -4.99
CA PHE A 194 5.84 8.09 -4.82
C PHE A 194 5.16 9.45 -4.55
N LYS A 195 3.84 9.57 -4.77
CA LYS A 195 3.07 10.76 -4.38
C LYS A 195 2.68 10.77 -2.90
N ASN A 196 2.84 9.64 -2.22
CA ASN A 196 2.61 9.48 -0.79
C ASN A 196 3.94 9.25 -0.06
N PRO A 197 4.57 10.30 0.51
CA PRO A 197 5.87 10.17 1.16
C PRO A 197 5.91 9.10 2.26
N ASP A 198 4.80 8.90 2.97
CA ASP A 198 4.76 7.99 4.12
C ASP A 198 4.95 6.52 3.73
N GLU A 199 4.58 6.12 2.51
CA GLU A 199 4.86 4.77 2.00
C GLU A 199 6.36 4.52 1.83
N ILE A 200 7.09 5.51 1.30
CA ILE A 200 8.54 5.44 1.14
C ILE A 200 9.22 5.48 2.52
N LYS A 201 8.77 6.37 3.42
CA LYS A 201 9.30 6.48 4.78
C LYS A 201 9.20 5.16 5.54
N ARG A 202 8.05 4.47 5.46
CA ARG A 202 7.85 3.17 6.13
C ARG A 202 8.84 2.10 5.67
N VAL A 203 9.20 2.08 4.39
CA VAL A 203 10.27 1.20 3.87
C VAL A 203 11.61 1.55 4.52
N LEU A 204 11.94 2.83 4.61
CA LEU A 204 13.20 3.32 5.18
C LEU A 204 13.29 3.03 6.69
N VAL A 205 12.20 3.21 7.43
CA VAL A 205 12.11 2.87 8.86
C VAL A 205 12.34 1.38 9.09
N SER A 206 11.88 0.52 8.17
CA SER A 206 12.14 -0.93 8.22
C SER A 206 13.59 -1.33 7.87
N LYS A 207 14.51 -0.37 7.78
CA LYS A 207 15.91 -0.57 7.33
C LYS A 207 15.99 -1.23 5.95
N ASN A 208 15.11 -0.79 5.05
CA ASN A 208 15.13 -1.14 3.64
C ASN A 208 15.21 0.15 2.81
N VAL A 209 15.57 0.06 1.54
CA VAL A 209 15.78 1.20 0.64
C VAL A 209 14.88 1.10 -0.59
N VAL A 210 14.66 2.22 -1.26
CA VAL A 210 13.64 2.33 -2.32
C VAL A 210 14.27 2.68 -3.66
N MET A 211 13.97 1.91 -4.70
CA MET A 211 14.27 2.30 -6.08
C MET A 211 13.41 3.49 -6.46
N VAL A 212 13.99 4.47 -7.12
CA VAL A 212 13.25 5.61 -7.66
C VAL A 212 13.67 5.90 -9.09
N GLY A 213 12.68 6.08 -9.95
CA GLY A 213 12.86 6.54 -11.33
C GLY A 213 12.29 7.94 -11.44
N MET A 214 13.08 8.90 -11.90
CA MET A 214 12.68 10.30 -12.03
C MET A 214 13.02 10.83 -13.42
N ILE A 215 12.23 11.80 -13.89
CA ILE A 215 12.67 12.68 -14.97
C ILE A 215 13.59 13.73 -14.37
N ILE A 216 14.79 13.86 -14.91
CA ILE A 216 15.82 14.76 -14.39
C ILE A 216 16.15 15.88 -15.38
N ASP A 217 16.68 16.98 -14.87
CA ASP A 217 17.03 18.17 -15.64
C ASP A 217 18.33 18.84 -15.14
N ASP A 218 18.69 19.98 -15.75
CA ASP A 218 19.88 20.77 -15.40
C ASP A 218 19.97 21.11 -13.90
N ALA A 219 18.85 21.43 -13.25
CA ALA A 219 18.82 21.74 -11.82
C ALA A 219 19.19 20.51 -10.97
N PHE A 220 18.72 19.32 -11.36
CA PHE A 220 19.15 18.08 -10.73
C PHE A 220 20.62 17.74 -11.01
N TYR A 221 21.08 17.91 -12.26
CA TYR A 221 22.47 17.66 -12.64
C TYR A 221 23.45 18.56 -11.86
N LYS A 222 23.08 19.82 -11.62
CA LYS A 222 23.91 20.82 -10.92
C LYS A 222 23.75 20.81 -9.40
N LEU A 223 23.09 19.79 -8.84
CA LEU A 223 22.93 19.66 -7.39
C LEU A 223 24.30 19.54 -6.72
N LYS A 224 24.50 20.30 -5.64
CA LYS A 224 25.77 20.38 -4.88
C LYS A 224 25.52 20.47 -3.39
N GLY A 225 26.37 19.83 -2.60
CA GLY A 225 26.33 19.89 -1.14
C GLY A 225 24.93 19.58 -0.57
N SER A 226 24.50 20.36 0.41
CA SER A 226 23.20 20.18 1.07
C SER A 226 22.00 20.75 0.30
N ASN A 227 22.16 21.13 -0.98
CA ASN A 227 21.05 21.64 -1.78
C ASN A 227 19.98 20.56 -1.95
N ILE A 228 18.72 20.99 -2.00
CA ILE A 228 17.56 20.14 -2.21
C ILE A 228 17.01 20.46 -3.60
N TYR A 229 16.84 19.43 -4.42
CA TYR A 229 16.12 19.53 -5.67
C TYR A 229 14.64 19.70 -5.38
N ASP A 230 14.14 20.92 -5.57
CA ASP A 230 12.80 21.35 -5.23
C ASP A 230 12.00 21.90 -6.41
N GLU A 231 12.69 22.29 -7.49
CA GLU A 231 12.11 22.85 -8.71
C GLU A 231 12.86 22.38 -9.95
N ASN A 232 12.14 22.26 -11.07
CA ASN A 232 12.77 21.96 -12.35
C ASN A 232 13.57 23.18 -12.82
N GLY A 233 14.66 22.96 -13.54
CA GLY A 233 15.43 24.02 -14.16
C GLY A 233 16.21 23.54 -15.36
N GLY A 234 16.27 24.38 -16.40
CA GLY A 234 17.00 24.15 -17.64
C GLY A 234 16.50 22.98 -18.48
N GLN A 235 17.41 22.26 -19.13
CA GLN A 235 17.08 21.19 -20.08
C GLN A 235 16.73 19.88 -19.36
N SER A 236 15.66 19.20 -19.81
CA SER A 236 15.33 17.84 -19.38
C SER A 236 16.22 16.80 -20.07
N TYR A 237 16.69 15.80 -19.34
CA TYR A 237 17.57 14.75 -19.84
C TYR A 237 16.93 13.36 -19.85
N GLY A 238 15.60 13.28 -19.69
CA GLY A 238 14.88 12.01 -19.66
C GLY A 238 14.95 11.30 -18.31
N GLY A 239 14.76 9.98 -18.34
CA GLY A 239 14.60 9.16 -17.14
C GLY A 239 15.91 8.71 -16.53
N HIS A 240 16.03 8.85 -15.21
CA HIS A 240 17.18 8.40 -14.43
C HIS A 240 16.77 7.57 -13.21
N ALA A 241 17.57 6.55 -12.91
CA ALA A 241 17.33 5.58 -11.85
C ALA A 241 18.31 5.79 -10.69
N MET A 242 17.78 5.88 -9.47
CA MET A 242 18.53 6.12 -8.23
C MET A 242 17.93 5.31 -7.07
N THR A 243 18.55 5.40 -5.90
CA THR A 243 18.06 4.76 -4.67
C THR A 243 17.74 5.81 -3.61
N ILE A 244 16.54 5.81 -3.05
CA ILE A 244 16.20 6.57 -1.85
C ILE A 244 16.74 5.81 -0.63
N VAL A 245 17.57 6.49 0.16
CA VAL A 245 18.32 5.93 1.29
C VAL A 245 17.99 6.62 2.61
N GLY A 246 17.11 7.61 2.60
CA GLY A 246 16.73 8.32 3.82
C GLY A 246 15.70 9.41 3.55
N TYR A 247 15.23 10.02 4.63
CA TYR A 247 14.34 11.16 4.61
C TYR A 247 14.53 12.04 5.84
N ASP A 248 14.12 13.30 5.73
CA ASP A 248 14.10 14.24 6.85
C ASP A 248 12.94 15.23 6.68
N ASP A 249 11.95 15.15 7.57
CA ASP A 249 10.76 16.02 7.61
C ASP A 249 11.10 17.46 8.00
N ASN A 250 12.27 17.70 8.61
CA ASN A 250 12.71 19.01 9.05
C ASN A 250 13.50 19.77 7.98
N LYS A 251 13.88 19.11 6.88
CA LYS A 251 14.55 19.81 5.78
C LYS A 251 13.61 20.82 5.14
N LYS A 252 14.17 21.99 4.82
CA LYS A 252 13.50 23.06 4.10
C LYS A 252 14.32 23.43 2.88
N SER A 253 13.72 23.35 1.71
CA SER A 253 14.35 23.71 0.45
C SER A 253 14.49 25.23 0.30
N LYS A 254 15.22 25.69 -0.71
CA LYS A 254 15.40 27.13 -0.95
C LYS A 254 14.07 27.80 -1.31
N SER A 255 13.18 27.10 -2.03
CA SER A 255 11.82 27.54 -2.31
C SER A 255 10.84 27.33 -1.15
N GLY A 256 11.33 26.92 0.02
CA GLY A 256 10.53 26.80 1.24
C GLY A 256 9.74 25.50 1.38
N LYS A 257 9.94 24.51 0.48
CA LYS A 257 9.29 23.19 0.60
C LYS A 257 9.83 22.43 1.80
N LYS A 258 8.92 21.89 2.62
CA LYS A 258 9.25 21.13 3.83
C LYS A 258 9.33 19.63 3.50
N GLY A 259 10.34 18.97 4.06
CA GLY A 259 10.57 17.54 3.92
C GLY A 259 11.32 17.18 2.62
N ALA A 260 12.28 16.27 2.74
CA ALA A 260 13.03 15.77 1.58
C ALA A 260 13.45 14.31 1.75
N PHE A 261 13.59 13.61 0.63
CA PHE A 261 14.21 12.30 0.51
C PHE A 261 15.68 12.43 0.14
N LYS A 262 16.53 11.59 0.72
CA LYS A 262 17.94 11.47 0.39
C LYS A 262 18.13 10.38 -0.66
N LEU A 263 18.82 10.70 -1.73
CA LEU A 263 19.12 9.82 -2.86
C LEU A 263 20.59 9.44 -2.84
N GLN A 264 20.90 8.18 -3.10
CA GLN A 264 22.19 7.74 -3.60
C GLN A 264 22.14 7.69 -5.13
N ASN A 265 23.11 8.33 -5.78
CA ASN A 265 23.25 8.38 -7.22
C ASN A 265 24.44 7.52 -7.70
N SER A 266 24.53 7.27 -9.00
CA SER A 266 25.58 6.49 -9.67
C SER A 266 26.49 7.37 -10.55
N TRP A 267 26.73 8.61 -10.15
CA TRP A 267 27.55 9.59 -10.88
C TRP A 267 28.89 9.92 -10.21
N GLY A 268 29.31 9.07 -9.27
CA GLY A 268 30.52 9.29 -8.48
C GLY A 268 30.36 10.32 -7.36
N THR A 269 31.42 10.50 -6.59
CA THR A 269 31.43 11.32 -5.37
C THR A 269 31.47 12.83 -5.63
N ASN A 270 31.75 13.26 -6.86
CA ASN A 270 31.81 14.69 -7.20
C ASN A 270 30.42 15.30 -7.39
N TRP A 271 29.39 14.49 -7.62
CA TRP A 271 28.02 14.96 -7.73
C TRP A 271 27.36 15.12 -6.35
N GLY A 272 26.57 16.18 -6.16
CA GLY A 272 25.81 16.40 -4.93
C GLY A 272 26.70 16.61 -3.70
N ASP A 273 26.38 15.90 -2.61
CA ASP A 273 27.18 15.74 -1.39
C ASP A 273 27.76 14.33 -1.37
N LYS A 274 28.99 14.18 -1.90
CA LYS A 274 29.71 12.91 -1.95
C LYS A 274 28.93 11.80 -2.66
N GLY A 275 28.19 12.14 -3.71
CA GLY A 275 27.36 11.22 -4.48
C GLY A 275 25.94 11.03 -3.95
N PHE A 276 25.57 11.76 -2.90
CA PHE A 276 24.21 11.82 -2.38
C PHE A 276 23.55 13.16 -2.72
N GLY A 277 22.23 13.15 -2.90
CA GLY A 277 21.45 14.35 -3.16
C GLY A 277 20.15 14.33 -2.38
N TRP A 278 19.50 15.49 -2.26
CA TRP A 278 18.17 15.58 -1.65
C TRP A 278 17.15 16.01 -2.68
N VAL A 279 15.96 15.40 -2.64
CA VAL A 279 14.79 15.81 -3.43
C VAL A 279 13.63 16.09 -2.49
N SER A 280 12.96 17.23 -2.64
CA SER A 280 11.80 17.55 -1.80
C SER A 280 10.65 16.56 -2.06
N TYR A 281 9.79 16.33 -1.06
CA TYR A 281 8.64 15.42 -1.24
C TYR A 281 7.73 15.86 -2.38
N SER A 282 7.44 17.15 -2.46
CA SER A 282 6.65 17.73 -3.55
C SER A 282 7.33 17.56 -4.91
N MET A 283 8.66 17.63 -4.96
CA MET A 283 9.39 17.47 -6.20
C MET A 283 9.38 16.03 -6.67
N LEU A 284 9.60 15.07 -5.76
CA LEU A 284 9.48 13.65 -6.08
C LEU A 284 8.07 13.28 -6.56
N ALA A 285 7.02 13.83 -5.93
CA ALA A 285 5.64 13.62 -6.38
C ALA A 285 5.36 14.16 -7.80
N LYS A 286 6.14 15.16 -8.24
CA LYS A 286 6.02 15.81 -9.55
C LYS A 286 6.82 15.09 -10.64
N VAL A 287 8.08 14.77 -10.40
CA VAL A 287 8.99 14.22 -11.42
C VAL A 287 9.22 12.72 -11.32
N GLY A 288 8.84 12.12 -10.19
CA GLY A 288 8.85 10.67 -9.99
C GLY A 288 7.97 9.98 -11.01
N GLN A 289 8.44 8.85 -11.50
CA GLN A 289 7.72 8.01 -12.47
C GLN A 289 7.31 6.71 -11.81
N GLU A 290 8.24 6.08 -11.08
CA GLU A 290 8.03 4.81 -10.40
C GLU A 290 8.89 4.74 -9.15
N THR A 291 8.37 4.10 -8.11
CA THR A 291 9.14 3.69 -6.94
C THR A 291 8.83 2.25 -6.60
N TYR A 292 9.86 1.49 -6.22
CA TYR A 292 9.70 0.10 -5.81
C TYR A 292 10.55 -0.21 -4.59
N ALA A 293 10.09 -1.16 -3.78
CA ALA A 293 10.91 -1.81 -2.75
C ALA A 293 11.22 -3.25 -3.20
N ILE A 294 12.48 -3.65 -3.14
CA ILE A 294 12.85 -5.07 -3.22
C ILE A 294 12.46 -5.74 -1.91
N ILE A 295 11.82 -6.90 -2.05
CA ILE A 295 11.58 -7.84 -0.96
C ILE A 295 12.58 -8.98 -1.19
N ASP A 296 13.54 -9.09 -0.30
CA ASP A 296 14.57 -10.11 -0.36
C ASP A 296 14.29 -11.18 0.70
N GLU A 297 14.86 -12.37 0.57
CA GLU A 297 14.63 -13.43 1.57
C GLU A 297 15.00 -12.92 2.97
N PRO A 298 14.19 -13.19 4.02
CA PRO A 298 14.56 -12.77 5.36
C PRO A 298 15.93 -13.34 5.74
N LYS A 299 16.64 -12.66 6.64
CA LYS A 299 17.85 -13.21 7.28
C LYS A 299 17.51 -14.65 7.72
N PRO A 300 18.37 -15.66 7.46
CA PRO A 300 18.19 -16.98 8.06
C PRO A 300 18.10 -16.78 9.57
N GLN A 301 16.89 -16.84 10.10
CA GLN A 301 16.69 -16.85 11.54
C GLN A 301 17.14 -18.22 11.99
N ASN A 302 18.12 -18.26 12.91
CA ASN A 302 18.11 -19.32 13.90
C ASN A 302 16.72 -19.29 14.53
N THR A 303 16.09 -20.46 14.67
CA THR A 303 14.73 -20.74 15.17
C THR A 303 14.01 -19.52 15.76
N PRO A 304 12.81 -19.13 15.29
CA PRO A 304 12.15 -17.90 15.71
C PRO A 304 11.87 -17.90 17.22
N ASN A 305 12.83 -17.41 18.02
CA ASN A 305 12.66 -17.18 19.44
C ASN A 305 11.79 -15.93 19.61
N LEU A 306 10.48 -16.15 19.71
CA LEU A 306 9.55 -15.09 20.10
C LEU A 306 9.76 -14.79 21.59
N THR A 307 10.50 -13.73 21.89
CA THR A 307 10.80 -13.29 23.27
C THR A 307 9.77 -12.31 23.83
N THR A 308 8.82 -11.85 23.02
CA THR A 308 7.75 -10.92 23.40
C THR A 308 6.48 -11.25 22.62
N ILE A 309 5.30 -11.16 23.25
CA ILE A 309 4.02 -11.24 22.53
C ILE A 309 3.96 -10.10 21.49
N PRO A 310 3.41 -10.33 20.28
CA PRO A 310 2.76 -9.24 19.54
C PRO A 310 1.83 -8.47 20.48
N THR A 311 2.11 -7.19 20.73
CA THR A 311 1.23 -6.28 21.50
C THR A 311 -0.24 -6.52 21.13
N LYS A 312 -1.17 -6.57 22.11
CA LYS A 312 -2.63 -6.63 21.87
C LYS A 312 -2.92 -5.75 20.66
N VAL A 313 -3.26 -6.36 19.52
CA VAL A 313 -3.40 -5.62 18.27
C VAL A 313 -4.54 -4.63 18.49
N PRO A 314 -4.26 -3.32 18.57
CA PRO A 314 -5.32 -2.35 18.77
C PRO A 314 -6.21 -2.39 17.54
N LEU A 315 -7.52 -2.21 17.72
CA LEU A 315 -8.43 -2.05 16.59
C LEU A 315 -7.97 -0.84 15.76
N LEU A 316 -7.49 -1.12 14.54
CA LEU A 316 -6.91 -0.10 13.67
C LEU A 316 -8.00 0.72 12.95
N PRO A 317 -7.75 2.02 12.70
CA PRO A 317 -8.61 2.81 11.83
C PRO A 317 -8.65 2.21 10.41
N PRO A 318 -9.78 2.33 9.70
CA PRO A 318 -9.86 1.97 8.30
C PRO A 318 -8.79 2.69 7.48
N ASN A 319 -8.12 1.93 6.63
CA ASN A 319 -7.10 2.41 5.71
C ASN A 319 -7.42 1.96 4.28
N GLU A 320 -6.64 2.44 3.32
CA GLU A 320 -6.88 2.24 1.88
C GLU A 320 -8.26 2.75 1.44
N ILE A 321 -8.73 3.84 2.05
CA ILE A 321 -10.06 4.38 1.79
C ILE A 321 -10.08 5.00 0.39
N ARG A 322 -11.05 4.58 -0.42
CA ARG A 322 -11.36 5.18 -1.72
C ARG A 322 -12.76 5.76 -1.71
N VAL A 323 -12.92 6.90 -2.37
CA VAL A 323 -14.18 7.64 -2.47
C VAL A 323 -14.42 8.00 -3.93
N SER A 324 -15.67 7.84 -4.40
CA SER A 324 -16.07 8.23 -5.76
C SER A 324 -15.93 9.75 -5.98
N LYS A 325 -15.49 10.13 -7.18
CA LYS A 325 -15.12 11.47 -7.62
C LYS A 325 -15.78 11.82 -8.96
N GLY A 326 -17.09 11.98 -8.94
CA GLY A 326 -17.89 12.47 -10.06
C GLY A 326 -18.36 11.41 -11.04
N GLU A 327 -18.24 10.12 -10.72
CA GLU A 327 -18.82 9.03 -11.51
C GLU A 327 -20.36 9.02 -11.41
N PHE A 328 -20.90 9.53 -10.29
CA PHE A 328 -22.33 9.55 -10.00
C PHE A 328 -22.80 10.96 -9.62
N ASP A 329 -24.02 11.32 -10.01
CA ASP A 329 -24.69 12.58 -9.67
C ASP A 329 -25.45 12.53 -8.34
N SER A 330 -25.78 11.32 -7.90
CA SER A 330 -26.78 11.08 -6.85
C SER A 330 -26.27 10.21 -5.71
N LYS A 331 -25.00 9.79 -5.76
CA LYS A 331 -24.39 8.98 -4.71
C LYS A 331 -22.87 9.19 -4.59
N ILE A 332 -22.33 8.93 -3.40
CA ILE A 332 -20.90 8.78 -3.15
C ILE A 332 -20.63 7.37 -2.64
N ILE A 333 -19.70 6.64 -3.26
CA ILE A 333 -19.29 5.30 -2.83
C ILE A 333 -17.97 5.41 -2.07
N LEU A 334 -17.94 4.90 -0.84
CA LEU A 334 -16.76 4.71 0.01
C LEU A 334 -16.42 3.23 0.12
N THR A 335 -15.13 2.90 0.11
CA THR A 335 -14.62 1.52 0.22
C THR A 335 -13.27 1.53 0.94
N TRP A 336 -12.95 0.48 1.71
CA TRP A 336 -11.72 0.39 2.51
C TRP A 336 -11.25 -1.05 2.74
N LYS A 337 -10.09 -1.24 3.40
CA LYS A 337 -9.61 -2.57 3.81
C LYS A 337 -10.38 -3.06 5.05
N LYS A 338 -10.86 -4.30 5.02
CA LYS A 338 -11.48 -4.95 6.20
C LYS A 338 -10.45 -5.04 7.33
N GLN A 339 -10.85 -4.67 8.55
CA GLN A 339 -10.06 -4.86 9.77
C GLN A 339 -10.52 -6.15 10.48
N ASP A 340 -9.58 -6.98 10.91
CA ASP A 340 -9.88 -8.35 11.39
C ASP A 340 -10.75 -8.39 12.66
N LEU A 341 -10.64 -7.36 13.51
CA LEU A 341 -11.42 -7.23 14.75
C LEU A 341 -12.69 -6.37 14.59
N ALA A 342 -12.91 -5.76 13.43
CA ALA A 342 -14.06 -4.89 13.22
C ALA A 342 -15.32 -5.72 12.92
N VAL A 343 -16.36 -5.47 13.72
CA VAL A 343 -17.72 -6.01 13.54
C VAL A 343 -18.67 -5.00 12.89
N ALA A 344 -18.27 -3.71 12.87
CA ALA A 344 -18.93 -2.62 12.17
C ALA A 344 -17.94 -1.48 11.90
N TYR A 345 -18.35 -0.54 11.06
CA TYR A 345 -17.66 0.71 10.77
C TYR A 345 -18.63 1.87 10.92
N LEU A 346 -18.17 2.96 11.53
CA LEU A 346 -18.91 4.23 11.57
C LEU A 346 -18.36 5.15 10.49
N ILE A 347 -19.24 5.59 9.60
CA ILE A 347 -18.95 6.57 8.57
C ILE A 347 -19.37 7.93 9.10
N GLN A 348 -18.44 8.86 9.13
CA GLN A 348 -18.67 10.25 9.50
C GLN A 348 -18.51 11.14 8.28
N ARG A 349 -19.38 12.13 8.15
CA ARG A 349 -19.33 13.13 7.06
C ARG A 349 -19.21 14.52 7.66
N LYS A 350 -18.44 15.38 7.00
CA LYS A 350 -18.28 16.78 7.40
C LYS A 350 -19.46 17.62 6.89
N ASP A 351 -20.06 18.43 7.76
CA ASP A 351 -20.98 19.54 7.37
C ASP A 351 -20.42 20.85 7.90
N GLU A 352 -20.32 21.86 7.04
CA GLU A 352 -19.74 23.20 7.28
C GLU A 352 -18.30 23.19 7.86
N SER A 353 -18.14 22.77 9.11
CA SER A 353 -16.85 22.67 9.81
C SER A 353 -16.67 21.42 10.67
N GLU A 354 -17.74 20.71 11.02
CA GLU A 354 -17.72 19.61 11.99
C GLU A 354 -18.09 18.26 11.35
N PHE A 355 -17.55 17.17 11.90
CA PHE A 355 -17.93 15.82 11.50
C PHE A 355 -19.13 15.35 12.31
N TYR A 356 -20.05 14.65 11.65
CA TYR A 356 -21.17 13.97 12.29
C TYR A 356 -21.30 12.54 11.79
N ASP A 357 -21.93 11.70 12.61
CA ASP A 357 -22.21 10.31 12.32
C ASP A 357 -23.25 10.22 11.20
N LEU A 358 -22.81 9.72 10.05
CA LEU A 358 -23.65 9.60 8.86
C LEU A 358 -24.39 8.26 8.86
N ALA A 359 -23.66 7.17 9.06
CA ALA A 359 -24.17 5.81 8.93
C ALA A 359 -23.20 4.78 9.51
N TYR A 360 -23.70 3.58 9.75
CA TYR A 360 -22.90 2.38 9.99
C TYR A 360 -22.84 1.48 8.75
N SER A 361 -21.79 0.66 8.68
CA SER A 361 -21.65 -0.46 7.74
C SER A 361 -21.04 -1.68 8.43
N ASP A 362 -21.51 -2.88 8.13
CA ASP A 362 -20.96 -4.16 8.59
C ASP A 362 -19.95 -4.76 7.59
N ILE A 363 -19.86 -4.17 6.40
CA ILE A 363 -18.91 -4.50 5.33
C ILE A 363 -17.99 -3.32 5.07
N PRO A 364 -16.82 -3.53 4.43
CA PRO A 364 -15.85 -2.45 4.23
C PRO A 364 -16.21 -1.53 3.04
N SER A 365 -17.50 -1.21 2.89
CA SER A 365 -18.02 -0.28 1.89
C SER A 365 -19.25 0.46 2.42
N PHE A 366 -19.52 1.64 1.86
CA PHE A 366 -20.71 2.42 2.15
C PHE A 366 -21.11 3.27 0.95
N THR A 367 -22.40 3.42 0.69
CA THR A 367 -22.92 4.29 -0.37
C THR A 367 -23.76 5.41 0.24
N ASP A 368 -23.25 6.63 0.19
CA ASP A 368 -23.97 7.84 0.60
C ASP A 368 -24.87 8.32 -0.55
N ILE A 369 -26.17 8.08 -0.42
CA ILE A 369 -27.20 8.59 -1.36
C ILE A 369 -27.79 9.93 -0.91
N SER A 370 -27.39 10.45 0.26
CA SER A 370 -27.89 11.72 0.84
C SER A 370 -27.09 12.92 0.33
N VAL A 371 -26.76 12.88 -0.96
CA VAL A 371 -25.90 13.83 -1.65
C VAL A 371 -26.68 14.58 -2.72
N SER A 372 -26.27 15.82 -2.97
CA SER A 372 -26.79 16.63 -4.07
C SER A 372 -25.90 16.43 -5.29
N PRO A 373 -26.46 16.50 -6.52
CA PRO A 373 -25.65 16.70 -7.71
C PRO A 373 -24.75 17.91 -7.57
N ASN A 374 -23.64 17.89 -8.28
CA ASN A 374 -22.73 19.02 -8.34
C ASN A 374 -22.26 19.46 -6.94
N SER A 375 -21.91 18.53 -6.05
CA SER A 375 -21.60 18.82 -4.64
C SER A 375 -20.40 18.01 -4.12
N LYS A 376 -19.65 18.58 -3.17
CA LYS A 376 -18.47 17.97 -2.53
C LYS A 376 -18.77 17.52 -1.10
N TYR A 377 -18.18 16.40 -0.70
CA TYR A 377 -18.30 15.81 0.64
C TYR A 377 -16.94 15.32 1.17
N VAL A 378 -16.75 15.41 2.48
CA VAL A 378 -15.54 14.94 3.18
C VAL A 378 -15.94 13.91 4.22
N TYR A 379 -15.20 12.81 4.31
CA TYR A 379 -15.52 11.69 5.18
C TYR A 379 -14.34 11.25 6.06
N LYS A 380 -14.69 10.64 7.19
CA LYS A 380 -13.83 9.84 8.06
C LYS A 380 -14.52 8.51 8.36
N ILE A 381 -13.75 7.48 8.64
CA ILE A 381 -14.28 6.16 8.99
C ILE A 381 -13.60 5.68 10.26
N VAL A 382 -14.36 5.02 11.13
CA VAL A 382 -13.90 4.46 12.40
C VAL A 382 -14.28 2.98 12.45
N SER A 383 -13.36 2.13 12.90
CA SER A 383 -13.61 0.70 13.12
C SER A 383 -14.24 0.48 14.49
N ILE A 384 -15.21 -0.43 14.58
CA ILE A 384 -15.89 -0.81 15.83
C ILE A 384 -15.77 -2.31 16.03
N SER A 385 -15.32 -2.73 17.22
CA SER A 385 -15.33 -4.12 17.70
C SER A 385 -16.35 -4.29 18.83
N ALA A 386 -16.42 -5.49 19.42
CA ALA A 386 -17.24 -5.71 20.61
C ALA A 386 -16.76 -4.94 21.86
N GLU A 387 -15.46 -4.65 21.94
CA GLU A 387 -14.81 -4.14 23.16
C GLU A 387 -14.29 -2.71 23.02
N GLU A 388 -13.90 -2.30 21.81
CA GLU A 388 -13.25 -1.03 21.56
C GLU A 388 -13.58 -0.43 20.19
N VAL A 389 -13.23 0.84 20.04
CA VAL A 389 -13.36 1.66 18.84
C VAL A 389 -11.99 2.22 18.48
N SER A 390 -11.64 2.21 17.19
CA SER A 390 -10.36 2.73 16.72
C SER A 390 -10.31 4.26 16.76
N ASP A 391 -9.15 4.84 16.47
CA ASP A 391 -9.07 6.23 16.01
C ASP A 391 -9.80 6.41 14.67
N SER A 392 -9.99 7.66 14.25
CA SER A 392 -10.53 7.97 12.92
C SER A 392 -9.47 7.79 11.82
N SER A 393 -9.92 7.40 10.64
CA SER A 393 -9.11 7.47 9.43
C SER A 393 -8.67 8.89 9.07
N LEU A 394 -7.72 8.99 8.13
CA LEU A 394 -7.46 10.24 7.43
C LEU A 394 -8.71 10.75 6.69
N GLU A 395 -8.78 12.07 6.51
CA GLU A 395 -9.87 12.71 5.75
C GLU A 395 -9.79 12.37 4.27
N VAL A 396 -10.92 11.95 3.71
CA VAL A 396 -11.06 11.64 2.29
C VAL A 396 -12.19 12.45 1.68
N GLU A 397 -12.02 12.82 0.41
CA GLU A 397 -12.97 13.69 -0.29
C GLU A 397 -13.59 13.00 -1.51
N GLY A 398 -14.90 13.16 -1.66
CA GLY A 398 -15.68 12.74 -2.82
C GLY A 398 -16.56 13.87 -3.34
N PHE A 399 -17.01 13.76 -4.58
CA PHE A 399 -17.95 14.72 -5.17
C PHE A 399 -18.85 14.06 -6.21
N THR A 400 -20.01 14.67 -6.44
CA THR A 400 -21.02 14.21 -7.39
C THR A 400 -20.95 14.96 -8.71
N ALA A 401 -21.40 14.31 -9.79
CA ALA A 401 -21.51 14.89 -11.12
C ALA A 401 -22.58 15.99 -11.21
N ALA A 402 -22.42 16.92 -12.15
CA ALA A 402 -23.33 18.04 -12.39
C ALA A 402 -24.62 17.61 -13.13
N GLU A 403 -24.49 16.73 -14.11
CA GLU A 403 -25.59 16.21 -14.93
C GLU A 403 -25.89 14.75 -14.59
N SER A 404 -27.12 14.32 -14.90
CA SER A 404 -27.51 12.94 -14.66
C SER A 404 -26.79 12.00 -15.60
N ASN A 405 -25.92 11.17 -15.02
CA ASN A 405 -25.09 10.24 -15.77
C ASN A 405 -25.93 8.98 -16.07
N VAL A 406 -26.81 9.07 -17.07
CA VAL A 406 -27.74 7.99 -17.46
C VAL A 406 -27.00 6.77 -18.05
N VAL A 407 -25.74 6.95 -18.45
CA VAL A 407 -24.82 5.88 -18.87
C VAL A 407 -23.82 5.65 -17.73
N GLY A 408 -24.26 5.03 -16.64
CA GLY A 408 -23.44 4.87 -15.44
C GLY A 408 -22.07 4.27 -15.77
N SER A 409 -20.99 4.94 -15.39
CA SER A 409 -19.65 4.38 -15.36
C SER A 409 -19.41 3.76 -13.98
N LEU A 410 -19.03 2.49 -13.91
CA LEU A 410 -18.57 1.89 -12.65
C LEU A 410 -17.21 2.46 -12.26
N GLY A 411 -17.05 2.83 -10.99
CA GLY A 411 -15.72 3.07 -10.41
C GLY A 411 -14.86 1.81 -10.42
N GLN A 412 -13.55 1.99 -10.16
CA GLN A 412 -12.60 0.89 -10.04
C GLN A 412 -12.87 0.06 -8.77
N VAL A 413 -12.79 -1.28 -8.85
CA VAL A 413 -12.88 -2.16 -7.67
C VAL A 413 -11.64 -2.00 -6.78
N VAL A 414 -11.79 -2.06 -5.46
CA VAL A 414 -10.70 -1.84 -4.50
C VAL A 414 -10.71 -2.85 -3.35
N GLY A 415 -9.67 -2.81 -2.51
CA GLY A 415 -9.56 -3.67 -1.33
C GLY A 415 -9.36 -5.15 -1.68
N LEU A 416 -8.88 -5.46 -2.90
CA LEU A 416 -8.56 -6.81 -3.31
C LEU A 416 -7.46 -7.38 -2.41
N ASN A 417 -7.77 -8.47 -1.73
CA ASN A 417 -6.89 -9.25 -0.87
C ASN A 417 -6.91 -10.72 -1.29
N GLY A 418 -5.86 -11.48 -0.97
CA GLY A 418 -5.78 -12.91 -1.24
C GLY A 418 -5.17 -13.68 -0.07
N VAL A 419 -5.85 -14.75 0.37
CA VAL A 419 -5.39 -15.63 1.45
C VAL A 419 -5.18 -17.04 0.91
N VAL A 420 -4.06 -17.66 1.30
CA VAL A 420 -3.72 -19.02 0.87
C VAL A 420 -4.07 -20.02 1.95
N TYR A 421 -4.66 -21.16 1.55
CA TYR A 421 -4.92 -22.29 2.44
C TYR A 421 -4.98 -23.60 1.64
N VAL A 422 -4.87 -24.74 2.33
CA VAL A 422 -5.09 -26.07 1.74
C VAL A 422 -6.51 -26.54 2.06
N SER A 423 -7.23 -26.98 1.03
CA SER A 423 -8.50 -27.70 1.16
C SER A 423 -8.39 -29.04 0.46
N GLY A 424 -8.60 -30.14 1.19
CA GLY A 424 -8.26 -31.48 0.71
C GLY A 424 -6.75 -31.62 0.52
N THR A 425 -6.30 -31.79 -0.72
CA THR A 425 -4.88 -31.99 -1.06
C THR A 425 -4.28 -30.84 -1.87
N MET A 426 -5.07 -29.84 -2.26
CA MET A 426 -4.64 -28.78 -3.17
C MET A 426 -4.65 -27.42 -2.48
N PRO A 427 -3.66 -26.55 -2.74
CA PRO A 427 -3.69 -25.17 -2.31
C PRO A 427 -4.77 -24.40 -3.07
N ASN A 428 -5.43 -23.48 -2.38
CA ASN A 428 -6.43 -22.57 -2.91
C ASN A 428 -6.05 -21.14 -2.52
N VAL A 429 -6.48 -20.16 -3.34
CA VAL A 429 -6.40 -18.74 -3.00
C VAL A 429 -7.82 -18.19 -2.88
N GLU A 430 -8.21 -17.78 -1.68
CA GLU A 430 -9.45 -17.04 -1.46
C GLU A 430 -9.19 -15.55 -1.65
N LEU A 431 -9.89 -14.97 -2.63
CA LEU A 431 -9.88 -13.55 -2.95
C LEU A 431 -11.12 -12.88 -2.36
N SER A 432 -10.94 -11.68 -1.82
CA SER A 432 -12.02 -10.83 -1.32
C SER A 432 -11.76 -9.37 -1.69
N TRP A 433 -12.81 -8.60 -1.96
CA TRP A 433 -12.71 -7.17 -2.29
C TRP A 433 -13.92 -6.38 -1.78
N SER A 434 -13.90 -5.05 -1.96
CA SER A 434 -15.04 -4.20 -1.63
C SER A 434 -16.11 -4.26 -2.73
N GLU A 435 -17.37 -4.50 -2.36
CA GLU A 435 -18.49 -4.53 -3.30
C GLU A 435 -18.76 -3.13 -3.90
N LEU A 436 -18.97 -3.07 -5.22
CA LEU A 436 -19.35 -1.85 -5.94
C LEU A 436 -20.87 -1.81 -6.18
N ASP A 437 -21.50 -0.74 -5.70
CA ASP A 437 -22.93 -0.52 -5.87
C ASP A 437 -23.32 -0.32 -7.34
N GLY A 438 -24.27 -1.14 -7.82
CA GLY A 438 -24.67 -1.23 -9.22
C GLY A 438 -23.91 -2.29 -10.04
N ALA A 439 -22.91 -2.97 -9.47
CA ALA A 439 -22.29 -4.12 -10.11
C ALA A 439 -23.23 -5.33 -10.10
N ASN A 440 -23.43 -5.94 -11.26
CA ASN A 440 -24.18 -7.19 -11.40
C ASN A 440 -23.29 -8.43 -11.14
N SER A 441 -22.01 -8.31 -11.45
CA SER A 441 -21.00 -9.36 -11.23
C SER A 441 -19.59 -8.78 -11.34
N TYR A 442 -18.59 -9.60 -11.06
CA TYR A 442 -17.17 -9.27 -11.16
C TYR A 442 -16.48 -10.26 -12.08
N THR A 443 -15.50 -9.80 -12.87
CA THR A 443 -14.55 -10.64 -13.60
C THR A 443 -13.23 -10.66 -12.84
N ILE A 444 -12.70 -11.87 -12.63
CA ILE A 444 -11.42 -12.08 -11.95
C ILE A 444 -10.42 -12.56 -12.99
N ALA A 445 -9.25 -11.92 -13.02
CA ALA A 445 -8.14 -12.32 -13.86
C ALA A 445 -6.92 -12.67 -13.01
N ARG A 446 -6.16 -13.67 -13.47
CA ARG A 446 -4.86 -14.05 -12.92
C ARG A 446 -3.78 -13.93 -13.98
N ALA A 447 -2.63 -13.41 -13.61
CA ALA A 447 -1.43 -13.44 -14.43
C ALA A 447 -0.32 -14.30 -13.81
N ASP A 448 0.59 -14.73 -14.66
CA ASP A 448 1.88 -15.32 -14.29
C ASP A 448 2.93 -14.25 -13.98
N SER A 449 4.16 -14.67 -13.66
CA SER A 449 5.31 -13.77 -13.41
C SER A 449 5.69 -12.91 -14.61
N GLU A 450 5.23 -13.21 -15.82
CA GLU A 450 5.42 -12.38 -17.01
C GLU A 450 4.27 -11.36 -17.19
N LEU A 451 3.35 -11.28 -16.23
CA LEU A 451 2.18 -10.40 -16.24
C LEU A 451 1.22 -10.68 -17.41
N LYS A 452 1.17 -11.92 -17.90
CA LYS A 452 0.21 -12.35 -18.92
C LYS A 452 -1.14 -12.69 -18.29
N TRP A 453 -2.07 -11.76 -18.38
CA TRP A 453 -3.40 -11.87 -17.76
C TRP A 453 -4.33 -12.83 -18.49
N LYS A 454 -4.99 -13.71 -17.73
CA LYS A 454 -6.07 -14.58 -18.18
C LYS A 454 -7.26 -14.46 -17.24
N ASN A 455 -8.46 -14.37 -17.79
CA ASN A 455 -9.68 -14.43 -17.00
C ASN A 455 -9.83 -15.85 -16.42
N ILE A 456 -9.96 -15.95 -15.09
CA ILE A 456 -10.07 -17.24 -14.38
C ILE A 456 -11.49 -17.51 -13.88
N GLY A 457 -12.36 -16.50 -13.85
CA GLY A 457 -13.75 -16.70 -13.50
C GLY A 457 -14.53 -15.40 -13.34
N THR A 458 -15.79 -15.55 -12.97
CA THR A 458 -16.66 -14.46 -12.54
C THR A 458 -17.25 -14.75 -11.17
N SER A 459 -17.63 -13.71 -10.44
CA SER A 459 -18.33 -13.84 -9.18
C SER A 459 -19.54 -12.89 -9.12
N LYS A 460 -20.63 -13.33 -8.49
CA LYS A 460 -21.77 -12.44 -8.19
C LYS A 460 -21.62 -11.73 -6.86
N THR A 461 -20.70 -12.20 -6.03
CA THR A 461 -20.39 -11.68 -4.70
C THR A 461 -19.00 -11.04 -4.73
N SER A 462 -18.65 -10.33 -3.66
CA SER A 462 -17.35 -9.66 -3.49
C SER A 462 -16.21 -10.61 -3.06
N ASN A 463 -16.30 -11.89 -3.46
CA ASN A 463 -15.31 -12.92 -3.17
C ASN A 463 -15.17 -13.91 -4.33
N PHE A 464 -14.05 -14.61 -4.40
CA PHE A 464 -13.78 -15.67 -5.38
C PHE A 464 -12.71 -16.62 -4.88
N ILE A 465 -12.86 -17.92 -5.11
CA ILE A 465 -11.83 -18.92 -4.78
C ILE A 465 -11.16 -19.37 -6.08
N ASP A 466 -9.87 -19.08 -6.22
CA ASP A 466 -9.04 -19.74 -7.22
C ASP A 466 -8.60 -21.11 -6.67
N SER A 467 -9.20 -22.17 -7.21
CA SER A 467 -8.92 -23.56 -6.83
C SER A 467 -7.78 -24.20 -7.60
N SER A 468 -7.08 -23.42 -8.44
CA SER A 468 -5.98 -23.91 -9.28
C SER A 468 -4.81 -22.92 -9.37
N PRO A 469 -4.38 -22.29 -8.25
CA PRO A 469 -3.27 -21.36 -8.28
C PRO A 469 -1.99 -22.08 -8.72
N LYS A 470 -1.07 -21.33 -9.33
CA LYS A 470 0.25 -21.87 -9.66
C LYS A 470 1.05 -22.05 -8.37
N VAL A 471 1.51 -23.27 -8.13
CA VAL A 471 2.28 -23.67 -6.95
C VAL A 471 3.78 -23.49 -7.24
N GLY A 472 4.54 -23.00 -6.26
CA GLY A 472 5.97 -22.70 -6.39
C GLY A 472 6.26 -21.35 -7.08
N GLU A 473 5.23 -20.56 -7.38
CA GLU A 473 5.35 -19.28 -8.11
C GLU A 473 4.42 -18.21 -7.51
N SER A 474 4.63 -16.95 -7.90
CA SER A 474 3.75 -15.83 -7.56
C SER A 474 2.54 -15.79 -8.50
N ASN A 475 1.35 -15.63 -7.94
CA ASN A 475 0.10 -15.44 -8.66
C ASN A 475 -0.35 -13.98 -8.54
N TYR A 476 -0.62 -13.31 -9.65
CA TYR A 476 -1.05 -11.91 -9.67
C TYR A 476 -2.55 -11.87 -9.95
N TYR A 477 -3.35 -11.22 -9.12
CA TYR A 477 -4.80 -11.16 -9.27
C TYR A 477 -5.29 -9.73 -9.45
N ARG A 478 -6.32 -9.54 -10.27
CA ARG A 478 -7.07 -8.28 -10.40
C ARG A 478 -8.54 -8.55 -10.66
N VAL A 479 -9.40 -7.59 -10.33
CA VAL A 479 -10.86 -7.72 -10.46
C VAL A 479 -11.47 -6.49 -11.13
N SER A 480 -12.45 -6.70 -12.01
CA SER A 480 -13.23 -5.65 -12.67
C SER A 480 -14.73 -5.93 -12.47
N ALA A 481 -15.51 -4.89 -12.18
CA ALA A 481 -16.95 -5.02 -12.00
C ALA A 481 -17.69 -4.91 -13.35
N ILE A 482 -18.82 -5.58 -13.47
CA ILE A 482 -19.65 -5.64 -14.67
C ILE A 482 -21.04 -5.09 -14.34
N LEU A 483 -21.52 -4.15 -15.14
CA LEU A 483 -22.88 -3.60 -15.05
C LEU A 483 -23.93 -4.60 -15.56
N PRO A 484 -25.22 -4.41 -15.19
CA PRO A 484 -26.33 -5.10 -15.85
C PRO A 484 -26.33 -4.91 -17.38
N SER A 485 -25.83 -3.77 -17.87
CA SER A 485 -25.64 -3.46 -19.30
C SER A 485 -24.46 -4.19 -19.95
N LYS A 486 -23.72 -5.01 -19.19
CA LYS A 486 -22.49 -5.74 -19.58
C LYS A 486 -21.25 -4.88 -19.85
N GLN A 487 -21.29 -3.59 -19.54
CA GLN A 487 -20.10 -2.75 -19.56
C GLN A 487 -19.24 -3.02 -18.30
N SER A 488 -17.92 -3.05 -18.47
CA SER A 488 -16.96 -3.30 -17.39
C SER A 488 -16.39 -1.99 -16.82
N SER A 489 -16.04 -2.01 -15.53
CA SER A 489 -15.20 -1.00 -14.90
C SER A 489 -13.73 -1.17 -15.31
N ASP A 490 -12.90 -0.18 -14.96
CA ASP A 490 -11.46 -0.36 -14.92
C ASP A 490 -11.08 -1.52 -13.97
N TRP A 491 -9.96 -2.19 -14.27
CA TRP A 491 -9.40 -3.24 -13.42
C TRP A 491 -8.91 -2.65 -12.10
N SER A 492 -9.11 -3.36 -10.99
CA SER A 492 -8.48 -3.05 -9.71
C SER A 492 -6.95 -3.00 -9.82
N ASP A 493 -6.30 -2.33 -8.87
CA ASP A 493 -4.91 -2.63 -8.55
C ASP A 493 -4.76 -4.14 -8.29
N SER A 494 -3.59 -4.67 -8.64
CA SER A 494 -3.28 -6.08 -8.46
C SER A 494 -2.84 -6.44 -7.04
N VAL A 495 -3.04 -7.71 -6.67
CA VAL A 495 -2.44 -8.33 -5.48
C VAL A 495 -1.56 -9.51 -5.92
N ILE A 496 -0.38 -9.68 -5.30
CA ILE A 496 0.46 -10.88 -5.46
C ILE A 496 0.14 -11.84 -4.33
N VAL A 497 -0.03 -13.10 -4.67
CA VAL A 497 -0.16 -14.19 -3.72
C VAL A 497 0.83 -15.29 -4.09
N ASP A 498 1.83 -15.51 -3.23
CA ASP A 498 2.79 -16.61 -3.38
C ASP A 498 2.17 -17.89 -2.85
N VAL A 499 2.17 -18.96 -3.63
CA VAL A 499 1.69 -20.29 -3.18
C VAL A 499 2.90 -21.21 -3.06
N ALA A 500 3.26 -21.55 -1.83
CA ALA A 500 4.50 -22.23 -1.52
C ALA A 500 4.49 -23.72 -1.88
N ASP A 501 5.67 -24.20 -2.26
CA ASP A 501 6.00 -25.61 -2.53
C ASP A 501 7.30 -25.99 -1.81
N GLN A 502 7.97 -27.06 -2.24
CA GLN A 502 9.27 -27.46 -1.70
C GLN A 502 10.43 -26.50 -2.02
N ASN A 503 10.24 -25.53 -2.92
CA ASN A 503 11.25 -24.57 -3.39
C ASN A 503 11.03 -23.15 -2.85
N LEU A 504 9.94 -22.92 -2.10
CA LEU A 504 9.62 -21.65 -1.45
C LEU A 504 9.50 -21.83 0.07
N LEU A 505 9.74 -20.76 0.83
CA LEU A 505 9.35 -20.72 2.24
C LEU A 505 7.85 -21.03 2.36
N PRO A 506 7.41 -21.76 3.40
CA PRO A 506 6.01 -22.11 3.53
C PRO A 506 5.14 -20.87 3.70
N ASN A 507 3.86 -20.98 3.32
CA ASN A 507 2.90 -19.90 3.58
C ASN A 507 2.64 -19.75 5.08
N GLN A 508 2.31 -18.52 5.52
CA GLN A 508 1.82 -18.25 6.86
C GLN A 508 0.57 -19.11 7.14
N VAL A 509 0.44 -19.59 8.38
CA VAL A 509 -0.75 -20.36 8.80
C VAL A 509 -1.97 -19.45 8.86
N SER A 510 -3.08 -19.90 8.25
CA SER A 510 -4.37 -19.23 8.30
C SER A 510 -5.35 -19.95 9.22
N HIS A 511 -6.33 -19.20 9.76
CA HIS A 511 -7.42 -19.70 10.60
C HIS A 511 -6.98 -20.45 11.87
N LEU A 512 -5.94 -19.97 12.58
CA LEU A 512 -5.63 -20.48 13.91
C LEU A 512 -6.79 -20.16 14.88
N THR A 513 -7.28 -21.19 15.56
CA THR A 513 -8.32 -21.09 16.58
C THR A 513 -7.88 -21.84 17.84
N ALA A 514 -8.33 -21.38 19.01
CA ALA A 514 -8.10 -22.04 20.29
C ALA A 514 -9.40 -22.09 21.09
N THR A 515 -9.63 -23.19 21.82
CA THR A 515 -10.72 -23.25 22.79
C THR A 515 -10.41 -22.36 23.98
N ASN A 516 -11.41 -21.65 24.43
CA ASN A 516 -11.35 -20.62 25.41
C ASN A 516 -12.36 -20.89 26.54
N GLY A 517 -12.19 -21.95 27.32
CA GLY A 517 -13.02 -22.26 28.50
C GLY A 517 -14.11 -23.32 28.26
N GLU A 518 -14.13 -23.96 27.10
CA GLU A 518 -15.01 -25.10 26.80
C GLU A 518 -14.64 -26.34 27.62
N PHE A 519 -13.37 -26.45 28.04
CA PHE A 519 -12.85 -27.57 28.80
C PHE A 519 -12.24 -27.13 30.13
N ALA A 520 -12.35 -28.02 31.11
CA ALA A 520 -11.82 -27.80 32.44
C ALA A 520 -10.29 -27.89 32.52
N ASN A 521 -9.68 -28.69 31.64
CA ASN A 521 -8.29 -29.16 31.80
C ASN A 521 -7.45 -29.13 30.52
N LYS A 522 -7.97 -28.60 29.41
CA LYS A 522 -7.25 -28.58 28.13
C LYS A 522 -7.63 -27.38 27.26
N ILE A 523 -6.73 -27.01 26.36
CA ILE A 523 -6.98 -26.05 25.28
C ILE A 523 -6.73 -26.76 23.96
N VAL A 524 -7.74 -26.85 23.09
CA VAL A 524 -7.65 -27.46 21.76
C VAL A 524 -7.46 -26.37 20.72
N LEU A 525 -6.42 -26.49 19.91
CA LEU A 525 -6.09 -25.60 18.82
C LEU A 525 -6.26 -26.30 17.46
N ASN A 526 -6.77 -25.57 16.47
CA ASN A 526 -6.91 -26.04 15.08
C ASN A 526 -6.58 -24.92 14.10
N TRP A 527 -6.01 -25.28 12.94
CA TRP A 527 -5.67 -24.34 11.87
C TRP A 527 -5.77 -25.01 10.49
N ASN A 528 -5.72 -24.20 9.42
CA ASN A 528 -5.61 -24.73 8.06
C ASN A 528 -4.17 -25.13 7.76
N ALA A 529 -3.97 -26.24 7.03
CA ALA A 529 -2.65 -26.60 6.54
C ALA A 529 -2.09 -25.48 5.63
N ALA A 530 -0.83 -25.13 5.84
CA ALA A 530 -0.11 -24.15 5.06
C ALA A 530 0.62 -24.83 3.89
N PRO A 531 0.46 -24.36 2.64
CA PRO A 531 1.25 -24.90 1.53
C PRO A 531 2.76 -24.79 1.78
N GLY A 532 3.50 -25.80 1.32
CA GLY A 532 4.94 -25.91 1.51
C GLY A 532 5.41 -26.27 2.93
N ALA A 533 4.51 -26.33 3.93
CA ALA A 533 4.87 -26.61 5.31
C ALA A 533 5.15 -28.11 5.54
N LYS A 534 6.27 -28.41 6.19
CA LYS A 534 6.62 -29.76 6.66
C LYS A 534 6.38 -29.93 8.17
N ILE A 535 6.50 -28.84 8.92
CA ILE A 535 6.35 -28.81 10.38
C ILE A 535 5.79 -27.44 10.79
N TYR A 536 5.21 -27.39 11.99
CA TYR A 536 4.73 -26.19 12.64
C TYR A 536 5.35 -26.04 14.02
N TYR A 537 5.67 -24.81 14.39
CA TYR A 537 6.18 -24.42 15.70
C TYR A 537 5.12 -23.55 16.39
N LEU A 538 4.50 -24.08 17.44
CA LEU A 538 3.53 -23.38 18.26
C LEU A 538 4.21 -22.74 19.46
N TYR A 539 3.84 -21.49 19.74
CA TYR A 539 4.32 -20.73 20.90
C TYR A 539 3.13 -20.37 21.77
N ARG A 540 3.26 -20.59 23.07
CA ARG A 540 2.29 -20.20 24.09
C ARG A 540 2.88 -19.11 24.96
N PHE A 541 2.09 -18.07 25.23
CA PHE A 541 2.46 -16.95 26.09
C PHE A 541 1.50 -16.84 27.26
N ASP A 542 2.05 -16.51 28.43
CA ASP A 542 1.27 -16.22 29.62
C ASP A 542 0.78 -14.75 29.66
N GLU A 543 0.13 -14.38 30.76
CA GLU A 543 -0.40 -13.04 31.00
C GLU A 543 0.67 -11.93 31.08
N ARG A 544 1.95 -12.29 31.22
CA ARG A 544 3.09 -11.37 31.32
C ARG A 544 3.88 -11.26 30.02
N ALA A 545 3.40 -11.87 28.96
CA ALA A 545 4.10 -11.95 27.69
C ALA A 545 5.31 -12.87 27.65
N GLU A 546 5.43 -13.77 28.62
CA GLU A 546 6.55 -14.69 28.69
C GLU A 546 6.21 -15.99 27.93
N PRO A 547 7.06 -16.43 26.99
CA PRO A 547 6.85 -17.65 26.24
C PRO A 547 7.16 -18.89 27.09
N SER A 548 6.34 -19.94 27.02
CA SER A 548 6.59 -21.20 27.72
C SER A 548 7.51 -22.19 26.98
N GLY A 549 8.09 -21.78 25.85
CA GLY A 549 8.88 -22.62 24.93
C GLY A 549 8.14 -22.98 23.63
N GLN A 550 8.80 -23.72 22.73
CA GLN A 550 8.24 -24.14 21.43
C GLN A 550 7.65 -25.56 21.48
N PHE A 551 6.52 -25.76 20.81
CA PHE A 551 5.96 -27.09 20.55
C PHE A 551 6.06 -27.40 19.06
N GLU A 552 6.68 -28.53 18.73
CA GLU A 552 6.83 -29.02 17.36
C GLU A 552 5.65 -29.92 16.97
N ILE A 553 4.97 -29.58 15.87
CA ILE A 553 3.72 -30.22 15.44
C ILE A 553 3.79 -30.51 13.94
N THR A 554 3.42 -31.72 13.53
CA THR A 554 3.35 -32.10 12.10
C THR A 554 1.92 -32.09 11.55
N GLY A 555 0.91 -32.09 12.42
CA GLY A 555 -0.51 -32.02 12.06
C GLY A 555 -1.06 -30.59 12.01
N THR A 556 -2.37 -30.48 11.86
CA THR A 556 -3.12 -29.21 11.84
C THR A 556 -3.96 -28.95 13.10
N SER A 557 -3.66 -29.68 14.17
CA SER A 557 -4.27 -29.50 15.48
C SER A 557 -3.27 -29.78 16.59
N PHE A 558 -3.51 -29.16 17.75
CA PHE A 558 -2.73 -29.39 18.97
C PHE A 558 -3.67 -29.34 20.16
N THR A 559 -3.44 -30.19 21.15
CA THR A 559 -4.20 -30.16 22.41
C THR A 559 -3.25 -29.89 23.56
N ASP A 560 -3.27 -28.66 24.05
CA ASP A 560 -2.51 -28.26 25.23
C ASP A 560 -3.20 -28.82 26.48
N THR A 561 -2.47 -29.63 27.23
CA THR A 561 -2.90 -30.29 28.47
C THR A 561 -1.98 -29.97 29.64
N ASP A 562 -1.08 -29.01 29.46
CA ASP A 562 -0.12 -28.60 30.48
C ASP A 562 -0.83 -28.22 31.78
N LEU A 563 -0.29 -28.67 32.92
CA LEU A 563 -0.89 -28.37 34.22
C LEU A 563 -0.91 -26.86 34.50
N THR A 564 0.03 -26.11 33.94
CA THR A 564 0.12 -24.65 34.10
C THR A 564 -1.09 -23.92 33.52
N ILE A 565 -1.72 -24.43 32.45
CA ILE A 565 -2.88 -23.80 31.82
C ILE A 565 -4.21 -24.10 32.54
N GLN A 566 -4.21 -24.99 33.54
CA GLN A 566 -5.42 -25.42 34.28
C GLN A 566 -5.78 -24.48 35.44
N ASN A 567 -5.37 -23.22 35.36
CA ASN A 567 -5.59 -22.19 36.37
C ASN A 567 -6.74 -21.23 36.02
N GLY A 568 -7.39 -21.43 34.87
CA GLY A 568 -8.44 -20.54 34.34
C GLY A 568 -7.94 -19.20 33.81
N LYS A 569 -6.63 -18.95 33.84
CA LYS A 569 -6.01 -17.76 33.27
C LYS A 569 -5.94 -17.86 31.74
N PRO A 570 -5.94 -16.71 31.05
CA PRO A 570 -5.81 -16.70 29.62
C PRO A 570 -4.37 -16.91 29.13
N TYR A 571 -4.25 -17.59 28.01
CA TYR A 571 -3.01 -17.83 27.28
C TYR A 571 -3.18 -17.44 25.82
N LEU A 572 -2.11 -16.94 25.23
CA LEU A 572 -2.05 -16.60 23.81
C LEU A 572 -1.22 -17.62 23.06
N TYR A 573 -1.67 -17.94 21.85
CA TYR A 573 -1.01 -18.90 20.97
C TYR A 573 -0.76 -18.29 19.60
N THR A 574 0.42 -18.50 19.05
CA THR A 574 0.73 -18.24 17.63
C THR A 574 1.50 -19.42 17.06
N ILE A 575 1.39 -19.63 15.76
CA ILE A 575 2.01 -20.77 15.09
C ILE A 575 2.79 -20.31 13.86
N ILE A 576 3.97 -20.90 13.67
CA ILE A 576 4.86 -20.65 12.55
C ILE A 576 5.01 -21.94 11.75
N SER A 577 4.68 -21.93 10.46
CA SER A 577 4.97 -23.03 9.54
C SER A 577 6.42 -23.00 9.09
N ALA A 578 7.01 -24.17 8.82
CA ALA A 578 8.40 -24.29 8.40
C ALA A 578 8.64 -25.46 7.43
N ASN A 579 9.70 -25.34 6.63
CA ASN A 579 10.28 -26.39 5.80
C ASN A 579 11.81 -26.27 5.77
N ASP A 580 12.49 -27.04 4.92
CA ASP A 580 13.95 -27.08 4.84
C ASP A 580 14.59 -25.73 4.45
N LEU A 581 13.81 -24.82 3.86
CA LEU A 581 14.25 -23.49 3.46
C LEU A 581 14.15 -22.46 4.60
N GLY A 582 13.32 -22.72 5.61
CA GLY A 582 13.14 -21.84 6.76
C GLY A 582 11.69 -21.73 7.24
N TYR A 583 11.37 -20.57 7.82
CA TYR A 583 10.14 -20.30 8.56
C TYR A 583 9.28 -19.27 7.84
N ALA A 584 7.96 -19.40 7.96
CA ALA A 584 7.01 -18.35 7.60
C ALA A 584 6.91 -17.26 8.70
N GLU A 585 6.15 -16.21 8.42
CA GLU A 585 5.72 -15.27 9.46
C GLU A 585 4.80 -15.97 10.48
N PRO A 586 4.75 -15.51 11.75
CA PRO A 586 3.81 -16.03 12.75
C PRO A 586 2.37 -15.80 12.33
N SER A 587 1.49 -16.76 12.62
CA SER A 587 0.05 -16.58 12.44
C SER A 587 -0.51 -15.45 13.30
N GLU A 588 -1.73 -15.03 12.98
CA GLU A 588 -2.59 -14.33 13.94
C GLU A 588 -2.67 -15.09 15.27
N VAL A 589 -2.86 -14.34 16.36
CA VAL A 589 -2.91 -14.91 17.70
C VAL A 589 -4.29 -15.52 17.99
N ALA A 590 -4.29 -16.69 18.62
CA ALA A 590 -5.49 -17.29 19.19
C ALA A 590 -5.44 -17.25 20.71
N PHE A 591 -6.56 -16.89 21.33
CA PHE A 591 -6.69 -16.82 22.78
C PHE A 591 -7.34 -18.09 23.30
N GLY A 592 -6.68 -18.76 24.24
CA GLY A 592 -7.18 -19.96 24.91
C GLY A 592 -7.20 -19.82 26.42
N LYS A 593 -8.13 -20.51 27.08
CA LYS A 593 -8.17 -20.64 28.54
C LYS A 593 -8.89 -21.94 28.92
N THR A 594 -8.71 -22.39 30.15
CA THR A 594 -9.52 -23.45 30.76
C THR A 594 -10.65 -22.86 31.61
N ASP A 595 -11.67 -23.64 31.93
CA ASP A 595 -12.65 -23.29 32.98
C ASP A 595 -12.62 -24.32 34.12
N PRO A 596 -11.80 -24.09 35.17
CA PRO A 596 -11.69 -25.02 36.30
C PRO A 596 -13.01 -25.28 37.03
N VAL A 597 -14.00 -24.38 36.92
CA VAL A 597 -15.31 -24.56 37.57
C VAL A 597 -16.09 -25.73 36.96
N LEU A 598 -15.81 -26.08 35.70
CA LEU A 598 -16.43 -27.23 35.04
C LEU A 598 -16.11 -28.56 35.73
N THR A 599 -14.96 -28.69 36.40
CA THR A 599 -14.64 -29.92 37.19
C THR A 599 -15.60 -30.17 38.36
N LYS A 600 -16.29 -29.13 38.85
CA LYS A 600 -17.23 -29.20 39.98
C LYS A 600 -18.68 -29.45 39.54
N ARG A 601 -18.94 -29.48 38.23
CA ARG A 601 -20.27 -29.68 37.63
C ARG A 601 -20.31 -31.07 37.01
N ALA A 602 -21.43 -31.79 37.15
CA ALA A 602 -21.58 -33.22 36.85
C ALA A 602 -21.28 -33.67 35.38
N GLY A 603 -20.78 -32.80 34.50
CA GLY A 603 -20.47 -33.10 33.11
C GLY A 603 -19.13 -32.56 32.57
N GLY A 604 -18.33 -31.79 33.34
CA GLY A 604 -16.95 -31.43 32.98
C GLY A 604 -16.70 -30.61 31.69
N VAL A 605 -17.73 -30.31 30.89
CA VAL A 605 -17.62 -29.70 29.55
C VAL A 605 -18.72 -28.65 29.36
N SER A 606 -18.35 -27.47 28.87
CA SER A 606 -19.32 -26.51 28.32
C SER A 606 -19.50 -26.77 26.82
N LEU A 607 -20.71 -26.65 26.30
CA LEU A 607 -20.94 -26.79 24.86
C LEU A 607 -20.12 -25.74 24.09
N PRO A 608 -19.66 -26.05 22.86
CA PRO A 608 -18.98 -25.04 22.06
C PRO A 608 -19.95 -23.90 21.70
N PRO A 609 -19.45 -22.67 21.56
CA PRO A 609 -20.27 -21.57 21.08
C PRO A 609 -20.80 -21.86 19.66
N PRO A 610 -22.02 -21.40 19.32
CA PRO A 610 -22.53 -21.45 17.96
C PRO A 610 -21.57 -20.76 16.99
N LYS A 611 -21.35 -21.39 15.84
CA LYS A 611 -20.49 -20.86 14.78
C LYS A 611 -21.32 -20.19 13.68
N LYS A 612 -20.67 -19.34 12.89
CA LYS A 612 -21.25 -18.66 11.72
C LYS A 612 -22.55 -17.92 12.05
N LEU A 613 -22.57 -17.20 13.18
CA LEU A 613 -23.66 -16.28 13.43
C LEU A 613 -23.66 -15.22 12.32
N THR A 614 -24.79 -15.06 11.64
CA THR A 614 -25.05 -13.98 10.68
C THR A 614 -26.29 -13.21 11.09
N SER A 615 -26.34 -11.93 10.71
CA SER A 615 -27.50 -11.06 10.89
C SER A 615 -28.02 -10.54 9.54
N GLY A 616 -29.28 -10.13 9.53
CA GLY A 616 -29.89 -9.37 8.43
C GLY A 616 -31.13 -8.63 8.91
N ILE A 617 -31.51 -7.57 8.21
CA ILE A 617 -32.77 -6.84 8.43
C ILE A 617 -33.63 -6.97 7.18
N PHE A 618 -34.90 -7.37 7.35
CA PHE A 618 -35.85 -7.61 6.28
C PHE A 618 -37.12 -6.76 6.41
N GLY A 619 -37.62 -6.28 5.26
CA GLY A 619 -38.96 -5.70 5.11
C GLY A 619 -39.17 -4.30 5.68
N LYS A 620 -40.39 -3.76 5.50
CA LYS A 620 -40.82 -2.46 6.07
C LYS A 620 -40.95 -2.49 7.58
N ASP A 621 -41.16 -3.67 8.16
CA ASP A 621 -41.38 -3.88 9.59
C ASP A 621 -40.08 -3.97 10.39
N LYS A 622 -38.92 -3.76 9.73
CA LYS A 622 -37.57 -3.77 10.33
C LYS A 622 -37.31 -5.04 11.14
N LEU A 623 -37.62 -6.19 10.56
CA LEU A 623 -37.45 -7.49 11.21
C LEU A 623 -35.98 -7.92 11.13
N ILE A 624 -35.32 -8.02 12.28
CA ILE A 624 -34.00 -8.59 12.43
C ILE A 624 -34.12 -10.11 12.33
N SER A 625 -33.21 -10.75 11.61
CA SER A 625 -33.04 -12.20 11.59
C SER A 625 -31.60 -12.55 11.91
N LEU A 626 -31.43 -13.44 12.88
CA LEU A 626 -30.15 -14.03 13.27
C LEU A 626 -30.17 -15.51 12.89
N LYS A 627 -29.06 -16.03 12.37
CA LYS A 627 -28.92 -17.45 12.01
C LYS A 627 -27.53 -17.98 12.37
N TRP A 628 -27.45 -19.22 12.86
CA TRP A 628 -26.19 -19.86 13.26
C TRP A 628 -26.17 -21.36 12.91
N ASP A 629 -24.99 -21.98 13.05
CA ASP A 629 -24.84 -23.44 12.95
C ASP A 629 -25.34 -24.12 14.23
N LEU A 630 -26.12 -25.21 14.09
CA LEU A 630 -26.58 -26.01 15.23
C LEU A 630 -25.40 -26.62 16.00
N VAL A 631 -25.41 -26.45 17.31
CA VAL A 631 -24.52 -27.10 18.26
C VAL A 631 -25.16 -28.41 18.71
N LYS A 632 -24.44 -29.51 18.49
CA LYS A 632 -24.85 -30.85 18.93
C LYS A 632 -25.06 -30.86 20.46
N ASP A 633 -26.13 -31.51 20.90
CA ASP A 633 -26.50 -31.65 22.32
C ASP A 633 -26.90 -30.33 23.03
N SER A 634 -27.14 -29.26 22.25
CA SER A 634 -27.76 -28.04 22.77
C SER A 634 -29.22 -28.27 23.09
N PHE A 635 -29.62 -27.92 24.31
CA PHE A 635 -31.01 -27.93 24.77
C PHE A 635 -31.70 -26.59 24.46
N GLU A 636 -30.98 -25.48 24.63
CA GLU A 636 -31.41 -24.13 24.29
C GLU A 636 -30.25 -23.27 23.77
N TYR A 637 -30.56 -22.16 23.09
CA TYR A 637 -29.65 -21.08 22.78
C TYR A 637 -30.11 -19.79 23.45
N TYR A 638 -29.19 -19.05 24.07
CA TYR A 638 -29.46 -17.76 24.70
C TYR A 638 -28.95 -16.64 23.81
N ILE A 639 -29.84 -15.69 23.51
CA ILE A 639 -29.57 -14.56 22.65
C ILE A 639 -29.20 -13.39 23.53
N TYR A 640 -28.04 -12.78 23.27
CA TYR A 640 -27.56 -11.61 23.98
C TYR A 640 -27.44 -10.42 23.02
N ARG A 641 -27.71 -9.23 23.54
CA ARG A 641 -27.64 -7.98 22.80
C ARG A 641 -26.95 -6.89 23.61
N LYS A 642 -26.15 -6.06 22.93
CA LYS A 642 -25.53 -4.86 23.48
C LYS A 642 -25.82 -3.67 22.55
N GLN A 643 -26.35 -2.57 23.09
CA GLN A 643 -26.51 -1.32 22.33
C GLN A 643 -25.24 -0.49 22.40
N LEU A 644 -24.76 0.03 21.27
CA LEU A 644 -23.62 0.93 21.17
C LEU A 644 -24.08 2.31 20.70
N ASN A 645 -23.59 3.37 21.36
CA ASN A 645 -23.79 4.77 20.92
C ASN A 645 -22.69 5.18 19.92
N GLY A 646 -22.77 6.39 19.32
CA GLY A 646 -21.83 6.92 18.30
C GLY A 646 -20.33 6.75 18.57
N ASN A 647 -19.91 6.66 19.84
CA ASN A 647 -18.51 6.44 20.23
C ASN A 647 -18.17 4.96 20.55
N GLY A 648 -19.09 4.04 20.26
CA GLY A 648 -19.02 2.58 20.46
C GLY A 648 -18.74 2.06 21.89
N LYS A 649 -18.93 2.90 22.94
CA LYS A 649 -18.44 2.62 24.30
C LYS A 649 -19.49 2.38 25.40
N THR A 650 -20.77 2.28 25.09
CA THR A 650 -21.81 2.10 26.13
C THR A 650 -22.44 0.72 26.07
N GLY A 651 -22.88 0.20 27.23
CA GLY A 651 -23.67 -1.03 27.34
C GLY A 651 -22.93 -2.29 27.81
N LYS A 652 -23.66 -3.20 28.45
CA LYS A 652 -23.25 -4.60 28.69
C LYS A 652 -24.13 -5.49 27.81
N PHE A 653 -23.68 -6.70 27.51
CA PHE A 653 -24.55 -7.68 26.87
C PHE A 653 -25.66 -8.09 27.83
N GLU A 654 -26.90 -7.95 27.38
CA GLU A 654 -28.12 -8.30 28.11
C GLU A 654 -28.79 -9.49 27.45
N PHE A 655 -29.36 -10.38 28.26
CA PHE A 655 -30.14 -11.51 27.77
C PHE A 655 -31.45 -11.01 27.14
N VAL A 656 -31.75 -11.48 25.94
CA VAL A 656 -32.94 -11.11 25.16
C VAL A 656 -33.98 -12.22 25.16
N SER A 657 -33.60 -13.43 24.78
CA SER A 657 -34.52 -14.58 24.63
C SER A 657 -33.77 -15.90 24.67
N SER A 658 -34.49 -16.99 24.95
CA SER A 658 -34.05 -18.35 24.65
C SER A 658 -34.69 -18.86 23.35
N VAL A 659 -34.02 -19.80 22.70
CA VAL A 659 -34.47 -20.52 21.50
C VAL A 659 -34.22 -22.01 21.74
N GLU A 660 -35.19 -22.88 21.42
CA GLU A 660 -35.02 -24.34 21.55
C GLU A 660 -33.80 -24.85 20.77
N GLY A 661 -33.09 -25.83 21.33
CA GLY A 661 -31.82 -26.32 20.80
C GLY A 661 -31.87 -27.00 19.42
N ASN A 662 -33.06 -27.36 18.96
CA ASN A 662 -33.32 -27.88 17.62
C ASN A 662 -33.60 -26.76 16.57
N LYS A 663 -33.65 -25.50 16.99
CA LYS A 663 -33.81 -24.31 16.13
C LYS A 663 -32.49 -23.54 16.08
N ASN A 664 -32.21 -22.90 14.94
CA ASN A 664 -30.95 -22.19 14.71
C ASN A 664 -31.14 -20.77 14.18
N SER A 665 -32.30 -20.20 14.44
CA SER A 665 -32.63 -18.85 14.02
C SER A 665 -33.46 -18.14 15.07
N TYR A 666 -33.28 -16.82 15.16
CA TYR A 666 -34.05 -15.92 16.00
C TYR A 666 -34.44 -14.69 15.20
N SER A 667 -35.62 -14.13 15.44
CA SER A 667 -36.02 -12.85 14.86
C SER A 667 -36.72 -11.97 15.86
N GLU A 668 -36.46 -10.66 15.77
CA GLU A 668 -37.14 -9.64 16.54
C GLU A 668 -37.33 -8.37 15.70
N THR A 669 -38.28 -7.53 16.07
CA THR A 669 -38.39 -6.18 15.50
C THR A 669 -37.22 -5.34 15.98
N PHE A 670 -36.68 -4.47 15.12
CA PHE A 670 -35.54 -3.61 15.47
C PHE A 670 -35.79 -2.85 16.79
N PRO A 671 -34.95 -3.07 17.83
CA PRO A 671 -35.27 -2.68 19.20
C PRO A 671 -34.98 -1.20 19.52
N GLY A 672 -34.24 -0.52 18.65
CA GLY A 672 -33.84 0.87 18.84
C GLY A 672 -34.52 1.84 17.89
N LYS A 673 -34.01 3.07 17.88
CA LYS A 673 -34.33 4.09 16.91
C LYS A 673 -33.35 4.03 15.74
N SER A 674 -33.70 4.73 14.68
CA SER A 674 -32.78 4.91 13.56
C SER A 674 -31.49 5.60 14.03
N GLY A 675 -30.35 5.14 13.55
CA GLY A 675 -29.02 5.58 14.02
C GLY A 675 -28.47 4.77 15.19
N ASP A 676 -29.24 3.86 15.80
CA ASP A 676 -28.71 2.95 16.83
C ASP A 676 -27.95 1.77 16.21
N LEU A 677 -26.87 1.35 16.89
CA LEU A 677 -26.10 0.16 16.59
C LEU A 677 -26.26 -0.87 17.71
N PHE A 678 -26.55 -2.11 17.35
CA PHE A 678 -26.60 -3.24 18.28
C PHE A 678 -25.61 -4.32 17.86
N LEU A 679 -24.96 -4.92 18.85
CA LEU A 679 -24.19 -6.15 18.68
C LEU A 679 -24.98 -7.32 19.27
N TYR A 680 -24.98 -8.44 18.57
CA TYR A 680 -25.58 -9.69 19.02
C TYR A 680 -24.54 -10.79 19.17
N SER A 681 -24.78 -11.65 20.16
CA SER A 681 -24.12 -12.93 20.32
C SER A 681 -25.13 -14.00 20.73
N VAL A 682 -24.78 -15.26 20.45
CA VAL A 682 -25.58 -16.42 20.83
C VAL A 682 -24.71 -17.37 21.65
N ARG A 683 -25.28 -17.92 22.72
CA ARG A 683 -24.65 -18.95 23.56
C ARG A 683 -25.47 -20.23 23.48
N SER A 684 -24.83 -21.39 23.35
CA SER A 684 -25.47 -22.69 23.47
C SER A 684 -25.54 -23.11 24.95
N LYS A 685 -26.55 -23.90 25.30
CA LYS A 685 -26.74 -24.41 26.66
C LYS A 685 -27.27 -25.83 26.60
N SER A 686 -26.65 -26.76 27.32
CA SER A 686 -27.17 -28.12 27.47
C SER A 686 -28.23 -28.20 28.58
N GLU A 687 -28.99 -29.29 28.63
CA GLU A 687 -30.12 -29.48 29.55
C GLU A 687 -29.72 -29.30 31.03
N PHE A 688 -28.50 -29.74 31.38
CA PHE A 688 -27.98 -29.70 32.75
C PHE A 688 -26.64 -28.94 32.89
N GLY A 689 -26.19 -28.26 31.82
CA GLY A 689 -24.88 -27.59 31.77
C GLY A 689 -24.95 -26.07 31.82
N SER A 690 -23.77 -25.45 31.88
CA SER A 690 -23.61 -24.00 31.76
C SER A 690 -23.68 -23.52 30.32
N GLU A 691 -23.97 -22.22 30.15
CA GLU A 691 -23.84 -21.55 28.86
C GLU A 691 -22.44 -21.71 28.28
N SER A 692 -22.36 -21.84 26.96
CA SER A 692 -21.14 -21.63 26.20
C SER A 692 -20.69 -20.18 26.31
N LYS A 693 -19.54 -19.89 25.70
CA LYS A 693 -19.19 -18.51 25.36
C LYS A 693 -20.10 -17.92 24.30
N ASP A 694 -19.97 -16.61 24.13
CA ASP A 694 -20.53 -15.89 23.00
C ASP A 694 -19.98 -16.47 21.68
N SER A 695 -20.86 -16.60 20.69
CA SER A 695 -20.51 -16.78 19.28
C SER A 695 -19.64 -15.64 18.75
N ASN A 696 -19.28 -15.68 17.47
CA ASN A 696 -18.86 -14.45 16.80
C ASN A 696 -19.94 -13.37 16.97
N PHE A 697 -19.52 -12.11 17.11
CA PHE A 697 -20.44 -10.98 17.19
C PHE A 697 -20.88 -10.57 15.79
N VAL A 698 -22.14 -10.17 15.68
CA VAL A 698 -22.69 -9.55 14.46
C VAL A 698 -23.28 -8.20 14.81
N SER A 699 -23.12 -7.23 13.93
CA SER A 699 -23.73 -5.92 14.06
C SER A 699 -25.10 -5.88 13.39
N VAL A 700 -25.98 -5.07 13.95
CA VAL A 700 -27.31 -4.78 13.44
C VAL A 700 -27.57 -3.31 13.68
N PHE A 701 -27.81 -2.55 12.63
CA PHE A 701 -28.05 -1.12 12.70
C PHE A 701 -29.12 -0.72 11.68
N TRP A 702 -29.75 0.43 11.91
CA TRP A 702 -30.71 0.98 10.97
C TRP A 702 -30.33 2.43 10.68
N ASN A 703 -29.70 2.67 9.53
CA ASN A 703 -29.23 4.00 9.15
C ASN A 703 -30.42 4.95 8.93
N GLU A 704 -30.34 6.17 9.49
CA GLU A 704 -31.30 7.22 9.18
C GLU A 704 -31.19 7.62 7.71
N PRO A 705 -32.28 7.59 6.93
CA PRO A 705 -32.30 8.25 5.64
C PRO A 705 -32.19 9.75 5.90
N LYS A 706 -30.96 10.26 5.87
CA LYS A 706 -30.71 11.70 5.88
C LYS A 706 -31.39 12.26 4.65
N VAL A 707 -32.30 13.22 4.87
CA VAL A 707 -33.07 13.87 3.81
C VAL A 707 -32.10 14.28 2.71
N ASN A 708 -32.47 14.07 1.45
CA ASN A 708 -31.77 14.66 0.30
C ASN A 708 -31.75 16.15 0.53
N VAL A 709 -30.69 16.65 1.15
CA VAL A 709 -30.47 18.07 1.26
C VAL A 709 -30.05 18.48 -0.14
N LYS A 710 -31.04 18.70 -1.01
CA LYS A 710 -30.93 19.57 -2.18
C LYS A 710 -30.64 20.96 -1.64
N LYS A 711 -29.45 21.15 -1.07
CA LYS A 711 -28.86 22.45 -0.80
C LYS A 711 -28.72 23.02 -2.21
N ARG A 712 -29.73 23.78 -2.69
CA ARG A 712 -29.42 24.87 -3.63
C ARG A 712 -28.33 25.64 -2.91
N ALA A 713 -27.14 25.64 -3.50
CA ALA A 713 -25.97 26.20 -2.87
C ALA A 713 -26.21 27.70 -2.63
N PHE A 714 -26.73 28.04 -1.47
CA PHE A 714 -26.90 29.42 -1.06
C PHE A 714 -25.60 29.85 -0.36
N SER A 715 -25.08 30.99 -0.83
CA SER A 715 -23.94 31.79 -0.35
C SER A 715 -22.56 31.62 -1.00
N LEU A 716 -22.41 30.86 -2.09
CA LEU A 716 -21.25 30.97 -2.99
C LEU A 716 -21.80 31.05 -4.41
N GLU A 717 -22.54 32.12 -4.69
CA GLU A 717 -23.16 32.34 -6.01
C GLU A 717 -22.11 32.66 -7.09
N GLU A 718 -20.83 32.81 -6.74
CA GLU A 718 -19.77 33.24 -7.65
C GLU A 718 -18.61 32.23 -7.72
N LEU A 719 -18.13 32.01 -8.95
CA LEU A 719 -16.88 31.32 -9.26
C LEU A 719 -15.72 31.98 -8.48
N PRO A 720 -14.97 31.23 -7.65
CA PRO A 720 -13.92 31.81 -6.84
C PRO A 720 -12.92 32.54 -7.70
N ALA A 721 -12.48 33.71 -7.23
CA ALA A 721 -11.43 34.48 -7.88
C ALA A 721 -10.15 33.64 -8.09
N SER A 722 -9.93 32.57 -7.31
CA SER A 722 -8.83 31.63 -7.53
C SER A 722 -8.91 30.94 -8.89
N PHE A 723 -10.09 30.66 -9.44
CA PHE A 723 -10.27 30.10 -10.79
C PHE A 723 -10.25 31.15 -11.90
N VAL A 724 -10.83 32.33 -11.67
CA VAL A 724 -11.01 33.37 -12.70
C VAL A 724 -9.68 33.96 -13.15
N GLY A 725 -9.38 33.95 -14.44
CA GLY A 725 -8.20 34.56 -15.02
C GLY A 725 -7.62 33.73 -16.17
N THR A 726 -6.54 34.22 -16.77
CA THR A 726 -5.81 33.48 -17.79
C THR A 726 -4.89 32.48 -17.14
N TRP A 727 -4.92 31.26 -17.65
CA TRP A 727 -4.06 30.18 -17.25
C TRP A 727 -3.26 29.73 -18.46
N THR A 728 -1.97 29.51 -18.29
CA THR A 728 -1.14 29.05 -19.39
C THR A 728 -0.41 27.77 -19.06
N SER A 729 -0.22 26.98 -20.10
CA SER A 729 0.51 25.73 -20.13
C SER A 729 1.26 25.64 -21.46
N MET A 730 2.08 24.61 -21.61
CA MET A 730 2.80 24.31 -22.84
C MET A 730 2.44 22.89 -23.26
N TYR A 731 1.98 22.74 -24.49
CA TYR A 731 1.66 21.44 -25.09
C TYR A 731 2.55 21.19 -26.30
N TRP A 732 3.11 19.99 -26.38
CA TRP A 732 3.89 19.56 -27.55
C TRP A 732 2.92 18.89 -28.54
N ASN A 733 2.54 19.59 -29.63
CA ASN A 733 1.81 18.98 -30.75
C ASN A 733 2.74 18.29 -31.75
N PRO A 734 2.75 16.94 -31.91
CA PRO A 734 3.77 16.15 -32.64
C PRO A 734 4.14 16.60 -34.06
N LYS A 735 3.29 17.42 -34.69
CA LYS A 735 3.52 17.97 -36.03
C LYS A 735 4.01 19.42 -36.03
N MET A 736 3.70 20.19 -35.00
CA MET A 736 3.89 21.63 -34.95
C MET A 736 4.88 22.09 -33.88
N GLY A 737 5.40 21.18 -33.04
CA GLY A 737 6.33 21.52 -31.98
C GLY A 737 5.62 22.04 -30.72
N PRO A 738 6.36 22.72 -29.81
CA PRO A 738 5.79 23.31 -28.61
C PRO A 738 4.81 24.42 -28.98
N GLN A 739 3.61 24.34 -28.42
CA GLN A 739 2.55 25.31 -28.56
C GLN A 739 2.20 25.82 -27.16
N THR A 740 2.07 27.13 -27.03
CA THR A 740 1.45 27.71 -25.84
C THR A 740 0.01 27.27 -25.78
N VAL A 741 -0.45 26.89 -24.61
CA VAL A 741 -1.84 26.53 -24.39
C VAL A 741 -2.40 27.46 -23.34
N GLY A 742 -3.45 28.18 -23.68
CA GLY A 742 -4.18 29.02 -22.74
C GLY A 742 -5.48 28.36 -22.31
N ILE A 743 -5.87 28.61 -21.06
CA ILE A 743 -7.26 28.58 -20.64
C ILE A 743 -7.58 29.95 -20.06
N GLU A 744 -8.39 30.73 -20.75
CA GLU A 744 -9.00 31.91 -20.13
C GLU A 744 -10.28 31.47 -19.43
N ILE A 745 -10.30 31.55 -18.09
CA ILE A 745 -11.47 31.22 -17.29
C ILE A 745 -12.15 32.51 -16.86
N ALA A 746 -13.30 32.79 -17.44
CA ALA A 746 -14.20 33.84 -16.99
C ALA A 746 -15.44 33.19 -16.38
N GLY A 747 -16.04 33.82 -15.38
CA GLY A 747 -17.31 33.37 -14.83
C GLY A 747 -18.27 34.52 -14.57
N ASN A 748 -19.55 34.21 -14.63
CA ASN A 748 -20.63 35.10 -14.18
C ASN A 748 -21.52 34.28 -13.25
N GLY A 749 -21.51 34.61 -11.97
CA GLY A 749 -22.03 33.71 -10.95
C GLY A 749 -21.24 32.40 -10.90
N GLN A 750 -21.93 31.26 -10.80
CA GLN A 750 -21.30 29.92 -10.80
C GLN A 750 -20.94 29.42 -12.21
N ASP A 751 -21.51 30.01 -13.25
CA ASP A 751 -21.21 29.61 -14.61
C ASP A 751 -19.82 30.11 -15.00
N PHE A 752 -19.04 29.21 -15.59
CA PHE A 752 -17.73 29.52 -16.12
C PHE A 752 -17.67 29.21 -17.61
N ILE A 753 -16.89 30.02 -18.31
CA ILE A 753 -16.41 29.77 -19.66
C ILE A 753 -14.90 29.64 -19.55
N ALA A 754 -14.40 28.45 -19.85
CA ALA A 754 -12.98 28.18 -20.01
C ALA A 754 -12.68 28.15 -21.51
N LYS A 755 -12.06 29.20 -22.04
CA LYS A 755 -11.63 29.25 -23.44
C LYS A 755 -10.25 28.64 -23.57
N PHE A 756 -10.19 27.52 -24.27
CA PHE A 756 -8.96 26.82 -24.57
C PHE A 756 -8.33 27.36 -25.85
N THR A 757 -7.10 27.84 -25.75
CA THR A 757 -6.32 28.36 -26.87
C THR A 757 -5.08 27.50 -27.12
N LEU A 758 -4.66 27.40 -28.37
CA LEU A 758 -3.41 26.77 -28.80
C LEU A 758 -2.67 27.77 -29.70
N GLY A 759 -1.55 28.28 -29.21
CA GLY A 759 -0.94 29.51 -29.73
C GLY A 759 -1.91 30.69 -29.58
N ASP A 760 -2.03 31.49 -30.64
CA ASP A 760 -2.95 32.64 -30.68
C ASP A 760 -4.37 32.28 -31.16
N LYS A 761 -4.70 30.99 -31.26
CA LYS A 761 -5.97 30.52 -31.81
C LYS A 761 -6.87 29.93 -30.72
N ASP A 762 -8.10 30.43 -30.65
CA ASP A 762 -9.19 29.80 -29.91
C ASP A 762 -9.52 28.45 -30.54
N ILE A 763 -9.32 27.37 -29.78
CA ILE A 763 -9.56 26.01 -30.24
C ILE A 763 -10.93 25.53 -29.80
N ARG A 764 -11.27 25.71 -28.52
CA ARG A 764 -12.55 25.25 -27.98
C ARG A 764 -12.93 26.07 -26.76
N GLN A 765 -14.23 26.20 -26.52
CA GLN A 765 -14.75 26.75 -25.28
C GLN A 765 -15.46 25.66 -24.51
N PHE A 766 -15.17 25.60 -23.21
CA PHE A 766 -15.82 24.73 -22.26
C PHE A 766 -16.71 25.60 -21.38
N LYS A 767 -18.00 25.33 -21.45
CA LYS A 767 -18.98 25.98 -20.60
C LYS A 767 -19.41 24.99 -19.54
N GLY A 768 -19.35 25.39 -18.28
CA GLY A 768 -19.78 24.57 -17.17
C GLY A 768 -20.18 25.44 -16.00
N THR A 769 -20.60 24.79 -14.93
CA THR A 769 -20.99 25.46 -13.69
C THR A 769 -20.07 24.96 -12.59
N TRP A 770 -19.36 25.87 -11.92
CA TRP A 770 -18.50 25.54 -10.79
C TRP A 770 -19.33 25.04 -9.62
N ILE A 771 -18.77 24.06 -8.92
CA ILE A 771 -19.36 23.47 -7.73
C ILE A 771 -18.94 24.27 -6.51
N PRO A 772 -19.86 24.89 -5.76
CA PRO A 772 -19.54 25.57 -4.52
C PRO A 772 -18.69 24.74 -3.56
N GLY A 773 -17.55 25.30 -3.14
CA GLY A 773 -16.57 24.65 -2.26
C GLY A 773 -15.68 23.60 -2.95
N SER A 774 -15.90 23.34 -4.24
CA SER A 774 -15.01 22.49 -5.02
C SER A 774 -13.74 23.22 -5.42
N GLN A 775 -12.65 22.48 -5.41
CA GLN A 775 -11.40 22.92 -5.99
C GLN A 775 -11.29 22.49 -7.45
N THR A 776 -12.38 22.01 -8.08
CA THR A 776 -12.39 21.63 -9.50
C THR A 776 -13.47 22.36 -10.29
N LEU A 777 -13.19 22.77 -11.52
CA LEU A 777 -14.15 23.06 -12.58
C LEU A 777 -14.28 21.86 -13.51
N ARG A 778 -15.50 21.55 -13.94
CA ARG A 778 -15.75 20.50 -14.92
C ARG A 778 -16.78 20.96 -15.94
N ALA A 779 -16.56 20.56 -17.19
CA ALA A 779 -17.49 20.67 -18.30
C ALA A 779 -17.30 19.45 -19.21
N ASN A 780 -18.19 19.23 -20.18
CA ASN A 780 -18.08 18.08 -21.07
C ASN A 780 -16.73 18.07 -21.82
N GLY A 781 -15.90 17.08 -21.51
CA GLY A 781 -14.53 16.95 -22.01
C GLY A 781 -13.52 17.94 -21.44
N PHE A 782 -13.78 18.50 -20.25
CA PHE A 782 -12.90 19.41 -19.52
C PHE A 782 -12.98 19.19 -18.01
N LEU A 783 -11.85 18.95 -17.38
CA LEU A 783 -11.67 18.98 -15.94
C LEU A 783 -10.54 19.98 -15.64
N PHE A 784 -10.65 20.75 -14.58
CA PHE A 784 -9.65 21.71 -14.13
C PHE A 784 -9.64 21.76 -12.61
N GLU A 785 -8.57 21.31 -11.95
CA GLU A 785 -8.44 21.17 -10.50
C GLU A 785 -7.39 22.13 -9.95
N LEU A 786 -7.78 23.04 -9.06
CA LEU A 786 -6.88 23.85 -8.25
C LEU A 786 -6.06 22.93 -7.34
N SER A 787 -4.75 23.11 -7.38
CA SER A 787 -3.83 22.39 -6.52
C SER A 787 -3.97 22.82 -5.07
N LYS A 788 -4.22 21.88 -4.15
CA LYS A 788 -4.17 22.13 -2.68
C LYS A 788 -2.79 22.52 -2.17
N SER A 789 -1.75 22.23 -2.95
CA SER A 789 -0.35 22.30 -2.51
C SER A 789 0.36 23.60 -2.91
N LEU A 790 -0.19 24.35 -3.88
CA LEU A 790 0.30 25.65 -4.31
C LEU A 790 -0.84 26.53 -4.84
N GLU A 791 -1.04 27.67 -4.20
CA GLU A 791 -1.94 28.73 -4.68
C GLU A 791 -1.51 29.20 -6.09
N GLY A 792 -2.45 29.30 -7.03
CA GLY A 792 -2.19 29.72 -8.42
C GLY A 792 -1.77 28.62 -9.41
N ASN A 793 -1.80 27.34 -9.02
CA ASN A 793 -1.57 26.20 -9.91
C ASN A 793 -2.80 25.32 -10.04
N SER A 794 -2.93 24.69 -11.20
CA SER A 794 -4.02 23.76 -11.48
C SER A 794 -3.60 22.63 -12.42
N LEU A 795 -4.46 21.62 -12.50
CA LEU A 795 -4.36 20.49 -13.41
C LEU A 795 -5.62 20.46 -14.26
N ALA A 796 -5.48 20.48 -15.58
CA ALA A 796 -6.61 20.38 -16.49
C ALA A 796 -6.51 19.15 -17.40
N GLN A 797 -7.60 18.40 -17.51
CA GLN A 797 -7.71 17.28 -18.44
C GLN A 797 -8.73 17.61 -19.51
N PHE A 798 -8.44 17.20 -20.75
CA PHE A 798 -9.34 17.40 -21.88
C PHE A 798 -9.71 16.06 -22.54
N GLN A 799 -10.98 15.91 -22.92
CA GLN A 799 -11.42 14.79 -23.74
C GLN A 799 -11.86 15.26 -25.12
N SER A 800 -11.49 14.49 -26.13
CA SER A 800 -11.88 14.64 -27.53
C SER A 800 -11.51 16.00 -28.16
N LEU A 801 -10.36 16.57 -27.77
CA LEU A 801 -9.69 17.60 -28.60
C LEU A 801 -8.96 16.89 -29.73
N LYS A 802 -9.11 17.32 -30.98
CA LYS A 802 -8.40 16.69 -32.12
C LYS A 802 -6.95 17.17 -32.22
N GLU A 803 -6.72 18.35 -31.67
CA GLU A 803 -5.47 19.11 -31.68
C GLU A 803 -4.51 18.62 -30.58
N ILE A 804 -5.02 17.89 -29.60
CA ILE A 804 -4.32 17.37 -28.43
C ILE A 804 -4.66 15.90 -28.24
N GLU A 805 -3.70 15.05 -27.87
CA GLU A 805 -3.98 13.63 -27.63
C GLU A 805 -5.09 13.45 -26.57
N ASN A 806 -5.99 12.50 -26.81
CA ASN A 806 -7.19 12.32 -25.98
C ASN A 806 -6.80 11.84 -24.56
N GLY A 807 -7.28 12.52 -23.52
CA GLY A 807 -6.97 12.18 -22.13
C GLY A 807 -5.67 12.75 -21.57
N VAL A 808 -5.01 13.68 -22.28
CA VAL A 808 -3.83 14.39 -21.76
C VAL A 808 -4.21 15.33 -20.61
N GLU A 809 -3.46 15.22 -19.52
CA GLU A 809 -3.51 16.13 -18.36
C GLU A 809 -2.42 17.19 -18.51
N LEU A 810 -2.82 18.46 -18.53
CA LEU A 810 -1.98 19.63 -18.66
C LEU A 810 -1.98 20.40 -17.35
N SER A 811 -0.81 20.73 -16.82
CA SER A 811 -0.72 21.60 -15.65
C SER A 811 -0.70 23.05 -16.09
N PHE A 812 -1.52 23.86 -15.43
CA PHE A 812 -1.74 25.25 -15.77
C PHE A 812 -1.28 26.14 -14.62
N SER A 813 -0.61 27.21 -14.99
CA SER A 813 -0.22 28.29 -14.08
C SER A 813 -1.09 29.49 -14.36
N LYS A 814 -1.56 30.15 -13.30
CA LYS A 814 -2.33 31.37 -13.47
C LYS A 814 -1.40 32.52 -13.84
N GLU A 815 -1.73 33.24 -14.90
CA GLU A 815 -1.08 34.52 -15.22
C GLU A 815 -1.39 35.51 -14.09
N LYS A 816 -0.35 36.19 -13.61
CA LYS A 816 -0.44 37.14 -12.50
C LYS A 816 -0.95 38.48 -12.95
#